data_AF-A0A0S4J4X2-F1
#
_entry.id   AF-A0A0S4J4X2-F1
#
_cell.length_a   1.000
_cell.length_b   1.000
_cell.length_c   1.000
_cell.angle_alpha   90.00
_cell.angle_beta   90.00
_cell.angle_gamma   90.00
#
_symmetry.space_group_name_H-M   'P 1'
#
loop_
_entity.id
_entity.type
_entity.pdbx_description
1 polymer ?
#
loop_
_entity_poly.entity_id
_entity_poly.type
_entity_poly.pdbx_seq_one_letter_code
_entity_poly.pdbx_strand_id
1 'polypeptide(L)'
;MAQSISITPALLSSVRAGSDAFLQLQRMRIAAHETPILHFSRRAASEQSYSRLDAPLGDERDVDTEIIWDLVNRVLGMLEAGVDATDAALSYATWYRTYFTSIDELHKIRDQIVTAVPSAAPEALDDLWASVLVVILRSFLAGHLDMAAGLTTAALGGLRHRGIRFSPEDEACFSDIIRLMTVEARTASQFLNWRDEASRLINDARYTFSPEKSTDDPQAPQSQLRALALDLLVMMSGDIPLVLDSCNNTGVDALGFACALCSLIHPFTTLDEVHKLFKTAVVQAEDEGHWMNPAVEAILGCQTTTDFISAMEVLHNTADQLFGPRSERSGADESEAEEVRRDTELKRFCLSFMTAHVADICLPSIIPTPPHTDLLFIRNHLVDAYVSQFIGHSSLWATGLTYTAFSPLQDPRRMQGYITEQVSMWCTKDVTVSKQYHQFYRNHLEPGSPLQRELRQTLRAICDGASKTLEQWIHSFDEAVQYANFFLNEAVIHPLWNSGRHAEALWEAVLAQQTGLVQRHIGECLAREDVLVARAPQLVITHVGEAVQNGLIPLDRCPNGNLSTMLRLTSALVDVLEQPVAAESEPLLTSSSAMATQLPTAYATFVGPRQRLASTEYILQHGLDALHTVTLIRVIRGSLQTLEREFHGDANQDTVNHLLLVNASVNKLCCRAKATTARKHHEGQSWTPQLSALRVQVTMRIAAGR
;
A
#
# COMPACT_ATOMS: atom_id res chain seq x y z
N MET A 1 -1.08 -2.23 16.29
CA MET A 1 -1.92 -2.48 15.09
C MET A 1 -2.06 -1.14 14.37
N ALA A 2 -1.46 -0.99 13.19
CA ALA A 2 -1.72 0.18 12.37
C ALA A 2 -3.17 0.09 11.88
N GLN A 3 -4.00 1.07 12.22
CA GLN A 3 -5.33 1.20 11.63
C GLN A 3 -5.13 1.47 10.14
N SER A 4 -5.59 0.56 9.28
CA SER A 4 -5.66 0.82 7.85
C SER A 4 -6.67 1.94 7.62
N ILE A 5 -6.33 2.92 6.79
CA ILE A 5 -7.26 3.99 6.39
C ILE A 5 -8.57 3.37 5.89
N SER A 6 -9.70 4.03 6.13
CA SER A 6 -10.98 3.63 5.53
C SER A 6 -10.94 3.95 4.04
N ILE A 7 -10.58 2.96 3.21
CA ILE A 7 -10.35 3.15 1.77
C ILE A 7 -11.70 3.20 1.06
N THR A 8 -12.04 4.37 0.53
CA THR A 8 -13.21 4.58 -0.33
C THR A 8 -13.04 3.84 -1.68
N PRO A 9 -14.13 3.57 -2.42
CA PRO A 9 -14.04 3.02 -3.77
C PRO A 9 -13.19 3.86 -4.74
N ALA A 10 -13.18 5.19 -4.58
CA ALA A 10 -12.39 6.10 -5.41
C ALA A 10 -10.89 6.03 -5.05
N LEU A 11 -10.53 6.00 -3.76
CA LEU A 11 -9.15 5.76 -3.33
C LEU A 11 -8.64 4.38 -3.79
N LEU A 12 -9.48 3.36 -3.74
CA LEU A 12 -9.14 2.02 -4.25
C LEU A 12 -8.84 2.03 -5.75
N SER A 13 -9.61 2.80 -6.52
CA SER A 13 -9.37 2.99 -7.96
C SER A 13 -8.07 3.77 -8.19
N SER A 14 -7.78 4.76 -7.33
CA SER A 14 -6.54 5.54 -7.36
C SER A 14 -5.29 4.70 -7.12
N VAL A 15 -5.31 3.86 -6.08
CA VAL A 15 -4.21 2.93 -5.77
C VAL A 15 -3.92 2.01 -6.95
N ARG A 16 -4.96 1.50 -7.60
CA ARG A 16 -4.80 0.61 -8.76
C ARG A 16 -4.22 1.33 -9.95
N ALA A 17 -4.74 2.52 -10.29
CA ALA A 17 -4.22 3.33 -11.39
C ALA A 17 -2.76 3.73 -11.16
N GLY A 18 -2.43 4.18 -9.94
CA GLY A 18 -1.04 4.47 -9.54
C GLY A 18 -0.14 3.24 -9.65
N SER A 19 -0.63 2.07 -9.20
CA SER A 19 0.13 0.82 -9.29
C SER A 19 0.41 0.39 -10.72
N ASP A 20 -0.56 0.57 -11.63
CA ASP A 20 -0.38 0.24 -13.04
C ASP A 20 0.66 1.17 -13.69
N ALA A 21 0.62 2.47 -13.39
CA ALA A 21 1.62 3.43 -13.84
C ALA A 21 3.02 3.11 -13.29
N PHE A 22 3.12 2.83 -11.99
CA PHE A 22 4.36 2.40 -11.34
C PHE A 22 4.93 1.14 -12.00
N LEU A 23 4.11 0.11 -12.20
CA LEU A 23 4.53 -1.14 -12.84
C LEU A 23 4.99 -0.94 -14.28
N GLN A 24 4.27 -0.13 -15.05
CA GLN A 24 4.65 0.20 -16.42
C GLN A 24 6.04 0.85 -16.42
N LEU A 25 6.27 1.81 -15.53
CA LEU A 25 7.54 2.50 -15.41
C LEU A 25 8.69 1.57 -14.98
N GLN A 26 8.47 0.70 -13.99
CA GLN A 26 9.50 -0.27 -13.58
C GLN A 26 9.85 -1.24 -14.71
N ARG A 27 8.85 -1.78 -15.41
CA ARG A 27 9.10 -2.68 -16.57
C ARG A 27 9.89 -1.98 -17.66
N MET A 28 9.57 -0.72 -17.95
CA MET A 28 10.31 0.08 -18.92
C MET A 28 11.77 0.28 -18.50
N ARG A 29 12.03 0.55 -17.22
CA ARG A 29 13.40 0.71 -16.69
C ARG A 29 14.20 -0.60 -16.73
N ILE A 30 13.56 -1.74 -16.47
CA ILE A 30 14.20 -3.06 -16.56
C ILE A 30 14.56 -3.34 -18.02
N ALA A 31 13.61 -3.18 -18.94
CA ALA A 31 13.81 -3.44 -20.36
C ALA A 31 14.84 -2.49 -21.01
N ALA A 32 14.84 -1.21 -20.61
CA ALA A 32 15.76 -0.21 -21.15
C ALA A 32 17.23 -0.48 -20.81
N HIS A 33 17.55 -1.40 -19.89
CA HIS A 33 18.93 -1.77 -19.60
C HIS A 33 19.60 -2.57 -20.75
N GLU A 34 18.83 -3.28 -21.58
CA GLU A 34 19.36 -4.08 -22.68
C GLU A 34 19.76 -3.25 -23.92
N THR A 35 19.39 -1.96 -23.97
CA THR A 35 19.73 -1.03 -25.06
C THR A 35 20.17 0.32 -24.50
N PRO A 36 21.31 0.91 -24.89
CA PRO A 36 21.76 2.19 -24.36
C PRO A 36 20.85 3.31 -24.87
N ILE A 37 19.82 3.67 -24.11
CA ILE A 37 18.88 4.70 -24.53
C ILE A 37 19.38 6.07 -24.08
N LEU A 38 20.23 6.68 -24.90
CA LEU A 38 20.61 8.10 -24.79
C LEU A 38 19.45 9.08 -25.04
N HIS A 39 18.25 8.60 -25.36
CA HIS A 39 17.06 9.42 -25.62
C HIS A 39 15.76 8.70 -25.23
N PHE A 40 15.69 8.08 -24.03
CA PHE A 40 14.37 7.78 -23.50
C PHE A 40 13.81 9.13 -23.07
N SER A 41 12.96 9.71 -23.92
CA SER A 41 12.35 11.00 -23.61
C SER A 41 11.60 10.81 -22.31
N ARG A 42 12.11 11.40 -21.22
CA ARG A 42 11.38 11.54 -19.95
C ARG A 42 9.95 11.96 -20.24
N ARG A 43 9.79 12.83 -21.24
CA ARG A 43 8.56 13.25 -21.93
C ARG A 43 7.57 12.13 -22.31
N ALA A 44 8.01 11.00 -22.84
CA ALA A 44 7.11 9.89 -23.24
C ALA A 44 6.64 9.05 -22.04
N ALA A 45 7.49 8.90 -21.02
CA ALA A 45 7.09 8.30 -19.74
C ALA A 45 6.27 9.30 -18.91
N SER A 46 6.58 10.59 -18.97
CA SER A 46 5.96 11.67 -18.21
C SER A 46 4.61 12.09 -18.78
N GLU A 47 4.45 12.25 -20.10
CA GLU A 47 3.16 12.59 -20.72
C GLU A 47 2.11 11.47 -20.53
N GLN A 48 2.52 10.19 -20.59
CA GLN A 48 1.63 9.07 -20.28
C GLN A 48 1.43 8.83 -18.77
N SER A 49 2.39 9.16 -17.90
CA SER A 49 2.28 8.86 -16.46
C SER A 49 1.72 10.02 -15.64
N TYR A 50 2.08 11.28 -15.91
CA TYR A 50 1.58 12.44 -15.16
C TYR A 50 0.09 12.69 -15.42
N SER A 51 -0.36 12.64 -16.68
CA SER A 51 -1.79 12.79 -17.01
C SER A 51 -2.66 11.67 -16.41
N ARG A 52 -2.09 10.47 -16.24
CA ARG A 52 -2.75 9.31 -15.62
C ARG A 52 -2.70 9.32 -14.10
N LEU A 53 -1.74 9.99 -13.49
CA LEU A 53 -1.70 10.21 -12.04
C LEU A 53 -2.60 11.38 -11.63
N ASP A 54 -2.97 12.25 -12.57
CA ASP A 54 -3.91 13.34 -12.31
C ASP A 54 -5.38 12.84 -12.28
N ALA A 55 -5.74 11.96 -13.20
CA ALA A 55 -7.08 11.37 -13.30
C ALA A 55 -7.64 10.55 -12.10
N PRO A 56 -6.87 9.85 -11.24
CA PRO A 56 -7.45 8.83 -10.37
C PRO A 56 -8.09 9.38 -9.09
N LEU A 57 -7.50 10.43 -8.50
CA LEU A 57 -7.96 10.97 -7.21
C LEU A 57 -9.27 11.78 -7.33
N GLY A 58 -9.64 12.23 -8.54
CA GLY A 58 -10.95 12.81 -8.85
C GLY A 58 -11.41 13.90 -7.88
N ASP A 59 -12.70 13.87 -7.52
CA ASP A 59 -13.36 14.79 -6.58
C ASP A 59 -12.98 14.56 -5.10
N GLU A 60 -12.22 13.50 -4.78
CA GLU A 60 -11.77 13.18 -3.41
C GLU A 60 -10.37 13.75 -3.10
N ARG A 61 -9.87 14.68 -3.92
CA ARG A 61 -8.62 15.38 -3.63
C ARG A 61 -8.82 16.38 -2.50
N ASP A 62 -7.92 16.29 -1.53
CA ASP A 62 -7.66 17.38 -0.59
C ASP A 62 -7.15 18.59 -1.38
N VAL A 63 -7.81 19.74 -1.22
CA VAL A 63 -7.51 21.00 -1.93
C VAL A 63 -6.04 21.37 -1.79
N ASP A 64 -5.53 21.24 -0.57
CA ASP A 64 -4.14 21.52 -0.21
C ASP A 64 -3.14 20.63 -0.99
N THR A 65 -3.48 19.37 -1.21
CA THR A 65 -2.69 18.46 -2.04
C THR A 65 -2.73 18.85 -3.52
N GLU A 66 -3.88 19.30 -4.03
CA GLU A 66 -4.01 19.78 -5.41
C GLU A 66 -3.14 21.02 -5.66
N ILE A 67 -3.12 21.96 -4.71
CA ILE A 67 -2.30 23.16 -4.78
C ILE A 67 -0.82 22.79 -4.94
N ILE A 68 -0.31 21.85 -4.14
CA ILE A 68 1.08 21.40 -4.24
C ILE A 68 1.32 20.61 -5.54
N TRP A 69 0.37 19.78 -5.96
CA TRP A 69 0.47 18.99 -7.18
C TRP A 69 0.63 19.87 -8.43
N ASP A 70 -0.14 20.94 -8.54
CA ASP A 70 -0.01 21.89 -9.67
C ASP A 70 1.36 22.62 -9.64
N LEU A 71 1.86 22.98 -8.45
CA LEU A 71 3.20 23.56 -8.33
C LEU A 71 4.28 22.59 -8.81
N VAL A 72 4.20 21.32 -8.39
CA VAL A 72 5.11 20.24 -8.83
C VAL A 72 5.08 20.13 -10.35
N ASN A 73 3.90 20.08 -10.97
CA ASN A 73 3.76 19.98 -12.42
C ASN A 73 4.36 21.16 -13.17
N ARG A 74 4.13 22.39 -12.69
CA ARG A 74 4.70 23.61 -13.29
C ARG A 74 6.22 23.58 -13.22
N VAL A 75 6.79 23.30 -12.05
CA VAL A 75 8.25 23.30 -11.87
C VAL A 75 8.90 22.16 -12.66
N LEU A 76 8.33 20.95 -12.64
CA LEU A 76 8.80 19.85 -13.50
C LEU A 76 8.74 20.23 -14.98
N GLY A 77 7.65 20.85 -15.43
CA GLY A 77 7.51 21.32 -16.81
C GLY A 77 8.58 22.33 -17.20
N MET A 78 8.93 23.26 -16.30
CA MET A 78 10.02 24.22 -16.50
C MET A 78 11.39 23.52 -16.60
N LEU A 79 11.68 22.57 -15.70
CA LEU A 79 12.93 21.82 -15.73
C LEU A 79 13.08 20.94 -16.99
N GLU A 80 11.97 20.38 -17.50
CA GLU A 80 11.96 19.61 -18.75
C GLU A 80 12.10 20.48 -20.00
N ALA A 81 11.52 21.70 -20.00
CA ALA A 81 11.67 22.66 -21.09
C ALA A 81 13.06 23.32 -21.13
N GLY A 82 13.75 23.33 -19.99
CA GLY A 82 15.02 24.03 -19.77
C GLY A 82 14.79 25.30 -18.95
N VAL A 83 15.61 25.50 -17.91
CA VAL A 83 15.44 26.55 -16.88
C VAL A 83 15.36 27.97 -17.46
N ASP A 84 16.00 28.22 -18.61
CA ASP A 84 16.04 29.53 -19.27
C ASP A 84 14.88 29.75 -20.26
N ALA A 85 14.05 28.74 -20.53
CA ALA A 85 13.03 28.80 -21.59
C ALA A 85 11.68 29.37 -21.12
N THR A 86 11.46 29.46 -19.81
CA THR A 86 10.16 29.79 -19.20
C THR A 86 10.30 30.83 -18.10
N ASP A 87 9.39 31.81 -18.08
CA ASP A 87 9.28 32.78 -17.00
C ASP A 87 8.76 32.11 -15.72
N ALA A 88 9.65 31.88 -14.77
CA ALA A 88 9.32 31.20 -13.51
C ALA A 88 8.48 32.10 -12.59
N ALA A 89 8.72 33.42 -12.60
CA ALA A 89 7.94 34.38 -11.83
C ALA A 89 6.49 34.41 -12.30
N LEU A 90 6.25 34.45 -13.62
CA LEU A 90 4.90 34.38 -14.17
C LEU A 90 4.23 33.04 -13.83
N SER A 91 4.97 31.94 -13.90
CA SER A 91 4.45 30.60 -13.57
C SER A 91 4.04 30.49 -12.10
N TYR A 92 4.85 31.01 -11.18
CA TYR A 92 4.55 31.08 -9.75
C TYR A 92 3.36 32.00 -9.45
N ALA A 93 3.36 33.21 -10.01
CA ALA A 93 2.25 34.16 -9.82
C ALA A 93 0.93 33.60 -10.37
N THR A 94 0.96 32.87 -11.49
CA THR A 94 -0.24 32.23 -12.06
C THR A 94 -0.74 31.10 -11.16
N TRP A 95 0.17 30.27 -10.61
CA TRP A 95 -0.17 29.25 -9.62
C TRP A 95 -0.82 29.88 -8.38
N TYR A 96 -0.19 30.90 -7.79
CA TYR A 96 -0.72 31.58 -6.61
C TYR A 96 -2.12 32.14 -6.88
N ARG A 97 -2.29 32.83 -8.00
CA ARG A 97 -3.59 33.40 -8.39
C ARG A 97 -4.68 32.36 -8.61
N THR A 98 -4.32 31.15 -9.05
CA THR A 98 -5.31 30.08 -9.30
C THR A 98 -5.95 29.59 -8.00
N TYR A 99 -5.18 29.53 -6.91
CA TYR A 99 -5.62 28.87 -5.68
C TYR A 99 -5.91 29.82 -4.52
N PHE A 100 -5.21 30.94 -4.44
CA PHE A 100 -5.31 31.87 -3.31
C PHE A 100 -6.08 33.15 -3.65
N THR A 101 -6.51 33.32 -4.92
CA THR A 101 -7.32 34.46 -5.33
C THR A 101 -8.52 34.04 -6.16
N SER A 102 -9.71 34.55 -5.82
CA SER A 102 -10.93 34.31 -6.58
C SER A 102 -11.29 35.52 -7.44
N ILE A 103 -11.01 35.43 -8.75
CA ILE A 103 -11.33 36.50 -9.71
C ILE A 103 -12.83 36.79 -9.75
N ASP A 104 -13.68 35.76 -9.62
CA ASP A 104 -15.14 35.93 -9.62
C ASP A 104 -15.64 36.66 -8.38
N GLU A 105 -15.01 36.42 -7.22
CA GLU A 105 -15.29 37.20 -6.01
C GLU A 105 -14.83 38.64 -6.16
N LEU A 106 -13.67 38.89 -6.76
CA LEU A 106 -13.21 40.26 -7.03
C LEU A 106 -14.16 41.01 -7.97
N HIS A 107 -14.71 40.34 -8.99
CA HIS A 107 -15.76 40.92 -9.84
C HIS A 107 -17.05 41.22 -9.07
N LYS A 108 -17.50 40.29 -8.21
CA LYS A 108 -18.67 40.53 -7.34
C LYS A 108 -18.44 41.71 -6.40
N ILE A 109 -17.26 41.82 -5.80
CA ILE A 109 -16.89 42.93 -4.92
C ILE A 109 -16.86 44.24 -5.71
N ARG A 110 -16.29 44.26 -6.92
CA ARG A 110 -16.34 45.43 -7.81
C ARG A 110 -17.77 45.89 -8.07
N ASP A 111 -18.67 44.96 -8.40
CA ASP A 111 -20.07 45.28 -8.67
C ASP A 111 -20.81 45.73 -7.39
N GLN A 112 -20.44 45.18 -6.23
CA GLN A 112 -20.89 45.66 -4.92
C GLN A 112 -20.40 47.07 -4.61
N ILE A 113 -19.15 47.43 -4.95
CA ILE A 113 -18.63 48.79 -4.76
C ILE A 113 -19.47 49.79 -5.58
N VAL A 114 -19.74 49.47 -6.83
CA VAL A 114 -20.54 50.31 -7.73
C VAL A 114 -21.95 50.56 -7.20
N THR A 115 -22.53 49.59 -6.49
CA THR A 115 -23.92 49.64 -6.01
C THR A 115 -24.04 50.15 -4.57
N ALA A 116 -23.17 49.70 -3.66
CA ALA A 116 -23.26 49.95 -2.22
C ALA A 116 -22.63 51.28 -1.81
N VAL A 117 -21.51 51.69 -2.42
CA VAL A 117 -20.84 52.95 -2.06
C VAL A 117 -21.78 54.15 -2.30
N PRO A 118 -22.49 54.28 -3.43
CA PRO A 118 -23.44 55.38 -3.62
C PRO A 118 -24.57 55.44 -2.58
N SER A 119 -25.02 54.29 -2.06
CA SER A 119 -26.23 54.19 -1.23
C SER A 119 -25.99 54.01 0.28
N ALA A 120 -24.75 53.74 0.72
CA ALA A 120 -24.49 53.49 2.15
C ALA A 120 -24.72 54.75 3.02
N ALA A 121 -25.02 54.53 4.30
CA ALA A 121 -25.05 55.62 5.28
C ALA A 121 -23.63 56.18 5.51
N PRO A 122 -23.47 57.41 6.05
CA PRO A 122 -22.15 57.96 6.38
C PRO A 122 -21.35 57.05 7.33
N GLU A 123 -21.98 56.55 8.40
CA GLU A 123 -21.35 55.69 9.41
C GLU A 123 -20.93 54.32 8.84
N ALA A 124 -21.72 53.76 7.92
CA ALA A 124 -21.42 52.49 7.26
C ALA A 124 -20.43 52.65 6.08
N LEU A 125 -20.15 53.89 5.65
CA LEU A 125 -19.20 54.14 4.57
C LEU A 125 -17.77 53.92 5.06
N ASP A 126 -17.42 54.36 6.27
CA ASP A 126 -16.05 54.27 6.77
C ASP A 126 -15.57 52.81 6.88
N ASP A 127 -16.41 51.93 7.44
CA ASP A 127 -16.13 50.48 7.54
C ASP A 127 -16.07 49.79 6.17
N LEU A 128 -17.00 50.14 5.27
CA LEU A 128 -17.03 49.63 3.90
C LEU A 128 -15.79 50.12 3.13
N TRP A 129 -15.38 51.36 3.34
CA TRP A 129 -14.34 52.02 2.58
C TRP A 129 -12.95 51.48 2.89
N ALA A 130 -12.64 51.24 4.17
CA ALA A 130 -11.41 50.54 4.55
C ALA A 130 -11.30 49.17 3.86
N SER A 131 -12.43 48.43 3.79
CA SER A 131 -12.49 47.14 3.10
C SER A 131 -12.25 47.27 1.59
N VAL A 132 -12.77 48.33 0.95
CA VAL A 132 -12.53 48.61 -0.48
C VAL A 132 -11.05 48.84 -0.77
N LEU A 133 -10.38 49.67 0.04
CA LEU A 133 -8.95 49.95 -0.13
C LEU A 133 -8.10 48.68 0.03
N VAL A 134 -8.42 47.85 1.03
CA VAL A 134 -7.75 46.55 1.25
C VAL A 134 -7.95 45.63 0.04
N VAL A 135 -9.14 45.58 -0.56
CA VAL A 135 -9.40 44.72 -1.74
C VAL A 135 -8.66 45.21 -2.98
N ILE A 136 -8.58 46.53 -3.21
CA ILE A 136 -7.76 47.11 -4.29
C ILE A 136 -6.30 46.70 -4.09
N LEU A 137 -5.77 46.92 -2.88
CA LEU A 137 -4.37 46.65 -2.54
C LEU A 137 -4.04 45.16 -2.65
N ARG A 138 -4.89 44.26 -2.12
CA ARG A 138 -4.70 42.80 -2.24
C ARG A 138 -4.74 42.33 -3.70
N SER A 139 -5.65 42.88 -4.52
CA SER A 139 -5.71 42.55 -5.95
C SER A 139 -4.44 42.98 -6.68
N PHE A 140 -3.91 44.15 -6.32
CA PHE A 140 -2.66 44.67 -6.85
C PHE A 140 -1.45 43.81 -6.42
N LEU A 141 -1.33 43.49 -5.14
CA LEU A 141 -0.25 42.64 -4.59
C LEU A 141 -0.28 41.22 -5.18
N ALA A 142 -1.46 40.67 -5.47
CA ALA A 142 -1.60 39.39 -6.16
C ALA A 142 -1.26 39.44 -7.66
N GLY A 143 -0.90 40.60 -8.21
CA GLY A 143 -0.58 40.77 -9.63
C GLY A 143 -1.79 40.83 -10.56
N HIS A 144 -3.01 41.01 -10.03
CA HIS A 144 -4.21 41.27 -10.83
C HIS A 144 -4.36 42.76 -11.13
N LEU A 145 -3.39 43.33 -11.87
CA LEU A 145 -3.30 44.77 -12.11
C LEU A 145 -4.55 45.34 -12.80
N ASP A 146 -5.09 44.63 -13.79
CA ASP A 146 -6.34 45.02 -14.47
C ASP A 146 -7.54 45.05 -13.50
N MET A 147 -7.60 44.10 -12.58
CA MET A 147 -8.66 44.05 -11.57
C MET A 147 -8.51 45.18 -10.56
N ALA A 148 -7.29 45.43 -10.08
CA ALA A 148 -7.00 46.56 -9.20
C ALA A 148 -7.41 47.88 -9.87
N ALA A 149 -7.06 48.07 -11.15
CA ALA A 149 -7.48 49.23 -11.95
C ALA A 149 -9.01 49.35 -12.06
N GLY A 150 -9.71 48.24 -12.30
CA GLY A 150 -11.17 48.19 -12.34
C GLY A 150 -11.82 48.54 -11.00
N LEU A 151 -11.26 48.03 -9.88
CA LEU A 151 -11.71 48.33 -8.53
C LEU A 151 -11.45 49.80 -8.15
N THR A 152 -10.29 50.36 -8.50
CA THR A 152 -9.99 51.79 -8.32
C THR A 152 -10.96 52.66 -9.12
N THR A 153 -11.27 52.27 -10.36
CA THR A 153 -12.27 52.96 -11.20
C THR A 153 -13.66 52.90 -10.57
N ALA A 154 -14.07 51.74 -10.05
CA ALA A 154 -15.34 51.56 -9.36
C ALA A 154 -15.41 52.41 -8.08
N ALA A 155 -14.32 52.47 -7.30
CA ALA A 155 -14.22 53.27 -6.09
C ALA A 155 -14.34 54.78 -6.39
N LEU A 156 -13.61 55.27 -7.40
CA LEU A 156 -13.75 56.66 -7.90
C LEU A 156 -15.19 56.96 -8.33
N GLY A 157 -15.79 56.07 -9.11
CA GLY A 157 -17.18 56.18 -9.54
C GLY A 157 -18.14 56.26 -8.35
N GLY A 158 -17.99 55.39 -7.36
CA GLY A 158 -18.82 55.35 -6.15
C GLY A 158 -18.76 56.65 -5.36
N LEU A 159 -17.57 57.20 -5.14
CA LEU A 159 -17.38 58.48 -4.45
C LEU A 159 -17.99 59.65 -5.23
N ARG A 160 -17.84 59.68 -6.56
CA ARG A 160 -18.48 60.71 -7.41
C ARG A 160 -20.00 60.71 -7.28
N HIS A 161 -20.63 59.54 -7.24
CA HIS A 161 -22.09 59.43 -7.07
C HIS A 161 -22.57 59.95 -5.71
N ARG A 162 -21.71 59.92 -4.69
CA ARG A 162 -21.96 60.56 -3.38
C ARG A 162 -21.78 62.08 -3.38
N GLY A 163 -21.35 62.67 -4.48
CA GLY A 163 -21.09 64.11 -4.59
C GLY A 163 -19.71 64.54 -4.10
N ILE A 164 -18.80 63.59 -3.83
CA ILE A 164 -17.38 63.89 -3.60
C ILE A 164 -16.78 64.35 -4.92
N ARG A 165 -16.12 65.51 -4.92
CA ARG A 165 -15.54 66.13 -6.11
C ARG A 165 -14.04 65.93 -6.14
N PHE A 166 -13.56 65.42 -7.27
CA PHE A 166 -12.14 65.38 -7.62
C PHE A 166 -11.82 66.57 -8.53
N SER A 167 -10.62 67.15 -8.38
CA SER A 167 -10.14 68.18 -9.30
C SER A 167 -9.84 67.60 -10.69
N PRO A 168 -9.84 68.39 -11.77
CA PRO A 168 -9.41 67.90 -13.08
C PRO A 168 -8.00 67.30 -13.06
N GLU A 169 -7.11 67.84 -12.23
CA GLU A 169 -5.76 67.32 -12.01
C GLU A 169 -5.77 65.97 -11.27
N ASP A 170 -6.61 65.80 -10.24
CA ASP A 170 -6.82 64.50 -9.57
C ASP A 170 -7.30 63.46 -10.60
N GLU A 171 -8.29 63.83 -11.42
CA GLU A 171 -8.89 62.94 -12.40
C GLU A 171 -7.90 62.49 -13.49
N ALA A 172 -7.07 63.43 -13.97
CA ALA A 172 -6.00 63.12 -14.90
C ALA A 172 -4.96 62.17 -14.27
N CYS A 173 -4.55 62.46 -13.03
CA CYS A 173 -3.60 61.63 -12.30
C CYS A 173 -4.12 60.20 -12.08
N PHE A 174 -5.36 60.05 -11.60
CA PHE A 174 -6.00 58.73 -11.46
C PHE A 174 -6.11 58.01 -12.81
N SER A 175 -6.47 58.72 -13.88
CA SER A 175 -6.54 58.14 -15.23
C SER A 175 -5.18 57.62 -15.70
N ASP A 176 -4.08 58.31 -15.43
CA ASP A 176 -2.74 57.87 -15.80
C ASP A 176 -2.28 56.65 -15.00
N ILE A 177 -2.58 56.61 -13.70
CA ILE A 177 -2.29 55.47 -12.82
C ILE A 177 -3.08 54.23 -13.27
N ILE A 178 -4.40 54.39 -13.50
CA ILE A 178 -5.28 53.33 -14.01
C ILE A 178 -4.78 52.81 -15.35
N ARG A 179 -4.43 53.72 -16.27
CA ARG A 179 -3.87 53.35 -17.57
C ARG A 179 -2.59 52.54 -17.39
N LEU A 180 -1.68 52.96 -16.52
CA LEU A 180 -0.41 52.26 -16.31
C LEU A 180 -0.62 50.85 -15.74
N MET A 181 -1.56 50.64 -14.82
CA MET A 181 -1.91 49.31 -14.31
C MET A 181 -2.47 48.38 -15.40
N THR A 182 -3.13 48.92 -16.43
CA THR A 182 -3.68 48.12 -17.54
C THR A 182 -2.69 47.82 -18.67
N VAL A 183 -1.44 48.31 -18.58
CA VAL A 183 -0.41 48.02 -19.59
C VAL A 183 0.25 46.68 -19.28
N GLU A 184 0.03 45.70 -20.16
CA GLU A 184 0.67 44.38 -20.05
C GLU A 184 2.13 44.44 -20.54
N ALA A 185 3.08 44.21 -19.63
CA ALA A 185 4.47 43.98 -19.99
C ALA A 185 4.68 42.50 -20.35
N ARG A 186 5.10 42.21 -21.59
CA ARG A 186 5.35 40.84 -22.08
C ARG A 186 6.83 40.48 -22.17
N THR A 187 7.71 41.46 -21.93
CA THR A 187 9.15 41.31 -22.00
C THR A 187 9.81 42.14 -20.90
N ALA A 188 11.02 41.75 -20.49
CA ALA A 188 11.79 42.47 -19.48
C ALA A 188 12.01 43.96 -19.85
N SER A 189 12.24 44.28 -21.13
CA SER A 189 12.41 45.67 -21.58
C SER A 189 11.11 46.49 -21.48
N GLN A 190 9.97 45.88 -21.80
CA GLN A 190 8.66 46.53 -21.61
C GLN A 190 8.37 46.79 -20.13
N PHE A 191 8.75 45.85 -19.25
CA PHE A 191 8.59 46.01 -17.82
C PHE A 191 9.48 47.12 -17.25
N LEU A 192 10.72 47.25 -17.71
CA LEU A 192 11.58 48.37 -17.32
C LEU A 192 10.97 49.72 -17.74
N ASN A 193 10.46 49.82 -18.97
CA ASN A 193 9.76 51.04 -19.41
C ASN A 193 8.51 51.34 -18.57
N TRP A 194 7.76 50.30 -18.19
CA TRP A 194 6.58 50.42 -17.33
C TRP A 194 6.96 50.95 -15.94
N ARG A 195 8.04 50.45 -15.36
CA ARG A 195 8.58 50.90 -14.07
C ARG A 195 9.14 52.32 -14.12
N ASP A 196 9.82 52.66 -15.19
CA ASP A 196 10.34 54.02 -15.42
C ASP A 196 9.18 55.03 -15.55
N GLU A 197 8.10 54.63 -16.21
CA GLU A 197 6.88 55.43 -16.29
C GLU A 197 6.20 55.59 -14.92
N ALA A 198 6.12 54.53 -14.11
CA ALA A 198 5.63 54.64 -12.72
C ALA A 198 6.46 55.66 -11.93
N SER A 199 7.80 55.56 -12.02
CA SER A 199 8.74 56.46 -11.35
C SER A 199 8.56 57.92 -11.77
N ARG A 200 8.24 58.16 -13.05
CA ARG A 200 7.98 59.49 -13.60
C ARG A 200 6.68 60.07 -13.04
N LEU A 201 5.63 59.25 -12.95
CA LEU A 201 4.32 59.65 -12.43
C LEU A 201 4.32 59.93 -10.92
N ILE A 202 5.25 59.37 -10.14
CA ILE A 202 5.32 59.60 -8.68
C ILE A 202 5.43 61.09 -8.35
N ASN A 203 6.26 61.85 -9.06
CA ASN A 203 6.46 63.27 -8.75
C ASN A 203 5.20 64.10 -9.06
N ASP A 204 4.55 63.79 -10.18
CA ASP A 204 3.31 64.45 -10.61
C ASP A 204 2.17 64.11 -9.64
N ALA A 205 2.07 62.85 -9.22
CA ALA A 205 1.10 62.38 -8.23
C ALA A 205 1.34 63.01 -6.85
N ARG A 206 2.60 63.06 -6.36
CA ARG A 206 2.94 63.73 -5.09
C ARG A 206 2.56 65.21 -5.09
N TYR A 207 2.81 65.90 -6.20
CA TYR A 207 2.45 67.32 -6.32
C TYR A 207 0.92 67.53 -6.38
N THR A 208 0.20 66.61 -7.01
CA THR A 208 -1.25 66.71 -7.21
C THR A 208 -2.02 66.28 -5.96
N PHE A 209 -1.66 65.15 -5.36
CA PHE A 209 -2.27 64.58 -4.16
C PHE A 209 -1.76 65.18 -2.85
N SER A 210 -0.89 66.21 -2.90
CA SER A 210 -0.29 66.79 -1.69
C SER A 210 -1.37 67.33 -0.73
N PRO A 211 -1.30 66.98 0.57
CA PRO A 211 -2.24 67.45 1.57
C PRO A 211 -2.24 68.97 1.74
N GLU A 212 -1.17 69.66 1.33
CA GLU A 212 -1.11 71.14 1.38
C GLU A 212 -2.07 71.83 0.39
N LYS A 213 -2.54 71.11 -0.64
CA LYS A 213 -3.52 71.62 -1.61
C LYS A 213 -4.96 71.21 -1.28
N SER A 214 -5.16 70.22 -0.42
CA SER A 214 -6.49 69.74 -0.02
C SER A 214 -6.81 70.16 1.41
N THR A 215 -7.95 70.80 1.64
CA THR A 215 -8.48 71.05 2.99
C THR A 215 -9.20 69.82 3.58
N ASP A 216 -9.03 68.66 2.95
CA ASP A 216 -9.77 67.45 3.26
C ASP A 216 -9.21 66.79 4.52
N ASP A 217 -10.09 66.15 5.31
CA ASP A 217 -9.67 65.31 6.41
C ASP A 217 -8.77 64.18 5.86
N PRO A 218 -7.58 63.91 6.43
CA PRO A 218 -6.73 62.79 6.02
C PRO A 218 -7.43 61.42 6.15
N GLN A 219 -8.46 61.31 7.00
CA GLN A 219 -9.30 60.11 7.12
C GLN A 219 -10.46 60.08 6.12
N ALA A 220 -10.68 61.14 5.34
CA ALA A 220 -11.74 61.15 4.35
C ALA A 220 -11.47 60.12 3.24
N PRO A 221 -12.52 59.47 2.70
CA PRO A 221 -12.39 58.46 1.66
C PRO A 221 -11.55 58.88 0.45
N GLN A 222 -11.71 60.14 0.00
CA GLN A 222 -10.94 60.71 -1.11
C GLN A 222 -9.43 60.85 -0.80
N SER A 223 -9.08 61.22 0.43
CA SER A 223 -7.68 61.37 0.87
C SER A 223 -7.00 60.02 0.96
N GLN A 224 -7.69 59.01 1.49
CA GLN A 224 -7.20 57.64 1.55
C GLN A 224 -7.06 56.99 0.17
N LEU A 225 -7.96 57.30 -0.79
CA LEU A 225 -7.81 56.83 -2.17
C LEU A 225 -6.59 57.43 -2.87
N ARG A 226 -6.35 58.73 -2.66
CA ARG A 226 -5.17 59.43 -3.18
C ARG A 226 -3.89 58.85 -2.59
N ALA A 227 -3.87 58.58 -1.28
CA ALA A 227 -2.75 57.94 -0.60
C ALA A 227 -2.48 56.54 -1.17
N LEU A 228 -3.51 55.70 -1.27
CA LEU A 228 -3.38 54.37 -1.87
C LEU A 228 -2.86 54.45 -3.30
N ALA A 229 -3.40 55.34 -4.15
CA ALA A 229 -2.94 55.48 -5.53
C ALA A 229 -1.47 55.91 -5.65
N LEU A 230 -0.99 56.74 -4.72
CA LEU A 230 0.43 57.07 -4.62
C LEU A 230 1.26 55.85 -4.17
N ASP A 231 0.78 55.10 -3.18
CA ASP A 231 1.46 53.88 -2.70
C ASP A 231 1.55 52.82 -3.80
N LEU A 232 0.50 52.66 -4.61
CA LEU A 232 0.52 51.80 -5.80
C LEU A 232 1.66 52.20 -6.76
N LEU A 233 1.79 53.48 -7.10
CA LEU A 233 2.88 53.96 -7.95
C LEU A 233 4.27 53.73 -7.34
N VAL A 234 4.42 53.95 -6.03
CA VAL A 234 5.70 53.75 -5.34
C VAL A 234 6.07 52.27 -5.34
N MET A 235 5.13 51.37 -5.08
CA MET A 235 5.36 49.92 -5.22
C MET A 235 5.70 49.52 -6.65
N MET A 236 4.97 50.04 -7.66
CA MET A 236 5.28 49.79 -9.09
C MET A 236 6.68 50.27 -9.48
N SER A 237 7.22 51.29 -8.81
CA SER A 237 8.59 51.77 -9.05
C SER A 237 9.68 50.86 -8.49
N GLY A 238 9.32 49.90 -7.62
CA GLY A 238 10.24 48.92 -7.05
C GLY A 238 10.51 49.05 -5.55
N ASP A 239 9.67 49.75 -4.78
CA ASP A 239 9.85 49.92 -3.34
C ASP A 239 9.46 48.65 -2.57
N ILE A 240 10.43 47.76 -2.32
CA ILE A 240 10.24 46.49 -1.62
C ILE A 240 9.73 46.70 -0.16
N PRO A 241 10.30 47.61 0.66
CA PRO A 241 9.77 47.88 2.00
C PRO A 241 8.29 48.21 2.01
N LEU A 242 7.82 49.06 1.09
CA LEU A 242 6.41 49.42 1.01
C LEU A 242 5.53 48.23 0.61
N VAL A 243 6.01 47.35 -0.28
CA VAL A 243 5.30 46.10 -0.63
C VAL A 243 5.18 45.20 0.60
N LEU A 244 6.25 45.02 1.37
CA LEU A 244 6.24 44.21 2.60
C LEU A 244 5.28 44.79 3.64
N ASP A 245 5.36 46.09 3.91
CA ASP A 245 4.46 46.77 4.83
C ASP A 245 3.00 46.64 4.39
N SER A 246 2.73 46.74 3.09
CA SER A 246 1.41 46.56 2.50
C SER A 246 0.90 45.12 2.64
N CYS A 247 1.75 44.11 2.45
CA CYS A 247 1.42 42.71 2.69
C CYS A 247 1.05 42.47 4.16
N ASN A 248 1.86 42.97 5.10
CA ASN A 248 1.61 42.85 6.53
C ASN A 248 0.29 43.52 6.94
N ASN A 249 0.04 44.73 6.45
CA ASN A 249 -1.18 45.49 6.74
C ASN A 249 -2.44 44.85 6.14
N THR A 250 -2.30 44.09 5.07
CA THR A 250 -3.41 43.40 4.41
C THR A 250 -3.50 41.91 4.79
N GLY A 251 -2.68 41.43 5.73
CA GLY A 251 -2.69 40.03 6.14
C GLY A 251 -2.38 39.04 5.01
N VAL A 252 -1.52 39.44 4.07
CA VAL A 252 -1.01 38.57 3.01
C VAL A 252 0.16 37.76 3.56
N ASP A 253 0.14 36.45 3.34
CA ASP A 253 1.14 35.49 3.81
C ASP A 253 2.43 35.51 3.00
N ALA A 254 3.41 34.66 3.36
CA ALA A 254 4.68 34.57 2.65
C ALA A 254 4.51 34.18 1.17
N LEU A 255 3.51 33.34 0.85
CA LEU A 255 3.18 32.93 -0.52
C LEU A 255 2.73 34.14 -1.34
N GLY A 256 1.83 34.96 -0.79
CA GLY A 256 1.35 36.16 -1.46
C GLY A 256 2.38 37.27 -1.55
N PHE A 257 3.25 37.41 -0.55
CA PHE A 257 4.36 38.36 -0.63
C PHE A 257 5.36 37.95 -1.71
N ALA A 258 5.71 36.66 -1.81
CA ALA A 258 6.52 36.15 -2.91
C ALA A 258 5.85 36.36 -4.28
N CYS A 259 4.53 36.21 -4.37
CA CYS A 259 3.76 36.51 -5.58
C CYS A 259 3.84 38.00 -5.96
N ALA A 260 3.76 38.90 -4.97
CA ALA A 260 3.93 40.34 -5.18
C ALA A 260 5.33 40.67 -5.70
N LEU A 261 6.38 40.09 -5.12
CA LEU A 261 7.75 40.25 -5.61
C LEU A 261 7.90 39.75 -7.06
N CYS A 262 7.35 38.58 -7.39
CA CYS A 262 7.39 38.01 -8.73
C CYS A 262 6.60 38.85 -9.76
N SER A 263 5.49 39.44 -9.35
CA SER A 263 4.59 40.17 -10.26
C SER A 263 4.99 41.64 -10.44
N LEU A 264 5.47 42.29 -9.38
CA LEU A 264 5.66 43.74 -9.33
C LEU A 264 7.12 44.19 -9.34
N ILE A 265 8.05 43.37 -8.85
CA ILE A 265 9.44 43.79 -8.62
C ILE A 265 10.41 43.05 -9.56
N HIS A 266 10.24 41.73 -9.67
CA HIS A 266 11.16 40.81 -10.36
C HIS A 266 10.44 39.83 -11.32
N PRO A 267 9.65 40.32 -12.30
CA PRO A 267 9.11 39.45 -13.35
C PRO A 267 10.20 39.00 -14.32
N PHE A 268 9.92 37.99 -15.15
CA PHE A 268 10.88 37.41 -16.12
C PHE A 268 12.13 36.81 -15.49
N THR A 269 12.00 36.27 -14.27
CA THR A 269 13.11 35.68 -13.52
C THR A 269 13.15 34.16 -13.64
N THR A 270 14.32 33.61 -13.35
CA THR A 270 14.60 32.17 -13.35
C THR A 270 14.05 31.50 -12.09
N LEU A 271 13.93 30.16 -12.12
CA LEU A 271 13.47 29.39 -10.98
C LEU A 271 14.34 29.58 -9.72
N ASP A 272 15.67 29.68 -9.88
CA ASP A 272 16.61 29.92 -8.77
C ASP A 272 16.40 31.31 -8.13
N GLU A 273 16.09 32.31 -8.94
CA GLU A 273 15.75 33.65 -8.45
C GLU A 273 14.41 33.65 -7.71
N VAL A 274 13.38 32.98 -8.24
CA VAL A 274 12.09 32.82 -7.55
C VAL A 274 12.26 32.11 -6.21
N HIS A 275 13.08 31.06 -6.14
CA HIS A 275 13.39 30.37 -4.88
C HIS A 275 14.05 31.30 -3.85
N LYS A 276 14.99 32.17 -4.27
CA LYS A 276 15.61 33.18 -3.39
C LYS A 276 14.62 34.24 -2.92
N LEU A 277 13.72 34.69 -3.80
CA LEU A 277 12.65 35.62 -3.45
C LEU A 277 11.70 34.98 -2.44
N PHE A 278 11.30 33.73 -2.65
CA PHE A 278 10.45 33.00 -1.71
C PHE A 278 11.08 32.85 -0.33
N LYS A 279 12.37 32.48 -0.26
CA LYS A 279 13.12 32.44 1.01
C LYS A 279 13.13 33.77 1.74
N THR A 280 13.34 34.85 0.99
CA THR A 280 13.32 36.20 1.55
C THR A 280 11.93 36.53 2.07
N ALA A 281 10.87 36.15 1.35
CA ALA A 281 9.49 36.36 1.76
C ALA A 281 9.12 35.62 3.05
N VAL A 282 9.50 34.34 3.18
CA VAL A 282 9.26 33.55 4.40
C VAL A 282 9.95 34.18 5.62
N VAL A 283 11.20 34.63 5.47
CA VAL A 283 11.94 35.28 6.57
C VAL A 283 11.33 36.62 6.95
N GLN A 284 10.90 37.42 5.98
CA GLN A 284 10.40 38.78 6.20
C GLN A 284 8.94 38.84 6.68
N ALA A 285 8.11 37.87 6.29
CA ALA A 285 6.72 37.79 6.71
C ALA A 285 6.56 37.26 8.15
N GLU A 286 7.65 36.83 8.80
CA GLU A 286 7.63 36.12 10.09
C GLU A 286 6.67 34.91 10.11
N ASP A 287 6.37 34.36 8.92
CA ASP A 287 5.38 33.31 8.68
C ASP A 287 6.03 31.92 8.80
N GLU A 288 6.47 31.60 10.02
CA GLU A 288 6.95 30.25 10.37
C GLU A 288 5.79 29.22 10.45
N GLY A 289 4.53 29.64 10.27
CA GLY A 289 3.34 28.88 10.63
C GLY A 289 2.65 28.12 9.49
N HIS A 290 2.82 28.52 8.23
CA HIS A 290 2.14 27.84 7.12
C HIS A 290 2.84 26.53 6.74
N TRP A 291 2.15 25.40 6.90
CA TRP A 291 2.74 24.07 6.69
C TRP A 291 3.25 23.81 5.26
N MET A 292 2.74 24.55 4.28
CA MET A 292 3.18 24.46 2.88
C MET A 292 4.52 25.14 2.62
N ASN A 293 4.98 26.07 3.47
CA ASN A 293 6.19 26.85 3.21
C ASN A 293 7.43 25.95 2.99
N PRO A 294 7.72 24.94 3.84
CA PRO A 294 8.84 24.02 3.60
C PRO A 294 8.72 23.22 2.30
N ALA A 295 7.50 22.85 1.92
CA ALA A 295 7.25 22.10 0.68
C ALA A 295 7.44 22.97 -0.56
N VAL A 296 6.87 24.17 -0.56
CA VAL A 296 7.01 25.15 -1.65
C VAL A 296 8.47 25.55 -1.81
N GLU A 297 9.19 25.81 -0.72
CA GLU A 297 10.63 26.10 -0.76
C GLU A 297 11.41 24.96 -1.42
N ALA A 298 11.18 23.72 -0.99
CA ALA A 298 11.89 22.56 -1.51
C ALA A 298 11.60 22.31 -3.00
N ILE A 299 10.36 22.51 -3.44
CA ILE A 299 9.95 22.36 -4.85
C ILE A 299 10.59 23.47 -5.71
N LEU A 300 10.49 24.73 -5.29
CA LEU A 300 11.10 25.85 -6.01
C LEU A 300 12.63 25.76 -6.05
N GLY A 301 13.24 25.14 -5.05
CA GLY A 301 14.69 24.94 -4.98
C GLY A 301 15.26 23.86 -5.90
N CYS A 302 14.42 23.13 -6.65
CA CYS A 302 14.88 22.10 -7.58
C CYS A 302 15.58 22.71 -8.80
N GLN A 303 16.80 22.27 -9.09
CA GLN A 303 17.57 22.67 -10.29
C GLN A 303 17.53 21.60 -11.37
N THR A 304 17.31 20.36 -10.98
CA THR A 304 17.17 19.19 -11.84
C THR A 304 15.94 18.41 -11.42
N THR A 305 15.39 17.62 -12.34
CA THR A 305 14.26 16.74 -12.02
C THR A 305 14.61 15.72 -10.93
N THR A 306 15.88 15.38 -10.72
CA THR A 306 16.27 14.44 -9.65
C THR A 306 16.18 15.05 -8.26
N ASP A 307 16.29 16.38 -8.15
CA ASP A 307 16.17 17.10 -6.88
C ASP A 307 14.76 16.96 -6.27
N PHE A 308 13.76 16.71 -7.13
CA PHE A 308 12.39 16.42 -6.68
C PHE A 308 12.31 15.22 -5.73
N ILE A 309 13.22 14.26 -5.81
CA ILE A 309 13.21 13.12 -4.88
C ILE A 309 13.45 13.60 -3.44
N SER A 310 14.42 14.49 -3.25
CA SER A 310 14.68 15.12 -1.94
C SER A 310 13.58 16.11 -1.56
N ALA A 311 13.01 16.86 -2.51
CA ALA A 311 11.87 17.73 -2.23
C ALA A 311 10.63 16.94 -1.74
N MET A 312 10.36 15.79 -2.35
CA MET A 312 9.28 14.89 -1.92
C MET A 312 9.53 14.28 -0.54
N GLU A 313 10.79 14.08 -0.14
CA GLU A 313 11.15 13.69 1.23
C GLU A 313 10.81 14.78 2.24
N VAL A 314 11.17 16.04 1.95
CA VAL A 314 10.81 17.18 2.80
C VAL A 314 9.30 17.29 2.95
N LEU A 315 8.56 17.18 1.85
CA LEU A 315 7.10 17.22 1.86
C LEU A 315 6.52 16.05 2.67
N HIS A 316 7.03 14.83 2.47
CA HIS A 316 6.58 13.66 3.24
C HIS A 316 6.82 13.85 4.74
N ASN A 317 8.01 14.27 5.15
CA ASN A 317 8.35 14.48 6.55
C ASN A 317 7.49 15.57 7.19
N THR A 318 7.22 16.66 6.46
CA THR A 318 6.33 17.73 6.90
C THR A 318 4.90 17.22 7.08
N ALA A 319 4.39 16.46 6.10
CA ALA A 319 3.06 15.87 6.16
C ALA A 319 2.93 14.86 7.31
N ASP A 320 3.93 14.01 7.55
CA ASP A 320 3.88 12.99 8.60
C ASP A 320 3.94 13.60 10.01
N GLN A 321 4.67 14.72 10.20
CA GLN A 321 4.69 15.46 11.47
C GLN A 321 3.33 16.12 11.79
N LEU A 322 2.62 16.57 10.77
CA LEU A 322 1.37 17.32 10.94
C LEU A 322 0.14 16.43 10.96
N PHE A 323 0.07 15.48 10.02
CA PHE A 323 -1.09 14.63 9.76
C PHE A 323 -0.86 13.17 10.17
N GLY A 324 0.29 12.84 10.76
CA GLY A 324 0.58 11.52 11.29
C GLY A 324 -0.29 11.15 12.50
N PRO A 325 -0.27 9.87 12.93
CA PRO A 325 -1.12 9.39 14.02
C PRO A 325 -0.70 10.06 15.33
N ARG A 326 -1.45 11.07 15.78
CA ARG A 326 -1.23 11.72 17.08
C ARG A 326 -1.86 10.87 18.19
N SER A 327 -1.08 10.58 19.23
CA SER A 327 -1.59 9.96 20.46
C SER A 327 -2.67 10.85 21.07
N GLU A 328 -3.89 10.33 21.09
CA GLU A 328 -5.13 10.93 21.57
C GLU A 328 -4.94 11.83 22.83
N ARG A 329 -5.35 13.09 22.73
CA ARG A 329 -5.78 13.89 23.90
C ARG A 329 -7.28 14.13 23.75
N SER A 330 -8.05 13.32 24.47
CA SER A 330 -9.51 13.27 24.41
C SER A 330 -10.16 14.45 25.14
N GLY A 331 -11.18 15.03 24.51
CA GLY A 331 -12.08 16.03 25.09
C GLY A 331 -13.10 16.60 24.10
N ALA A 332 -12.96 16.35 22.80
CA ALA A 332 -13.88 16.80 21.75
C ALA A 332 -15.02 15.80 21.49
N ASP A 333 -16.14 16.31 20.98
CA ASP A 333 -17.34 15.58 20.59
C ASP A 333 -17.00 14.48 19.56
N GLU A 334 -17.45 13.24 19.79
CA GLU A 334 -16.97 12.05 19.07
C GLU A 334 -17.27 12.08 17.56
N SER A 335 -18.32 12.79 17.13
CA SER A 335 -18.70 12.88 15.72
C SER A 335 -17.83 13.86 14.94
N GLU A 336 -17.54 15.05 15.48
CA GLU A 336 -16.67 16.04 14.84
C GLU A 336 -15.21 15.56 14.83
N ALA A 337 -14.79 14.86 15.89
CA ALA A 337 -13.46 14.25 15.97
C ALA A 337 -13.24 13.18 14.89
N GLU A 338 -14.28 12.44 14.51
CA GLU A 338 -14.19 11.38 13.49
C GLU A 338 -14.13 11.93 12.06
N GLU A 339 -14.85 13.02 11.76
CA GLU A 339 -14.78 13.70 10.46
C GLU A 339 -13.41 14.34 10.23
N VAL A 340 -12.93 15.11 11.21
CA VAL A 340 -11.58 15.72 11.17
C VAL A 340 -10.48 14.66 11.03
N ARG A 341 -10.66 13.50 11.67
CA ARG A 341 -9.72 12.36 11.55
C ARG A 341 -9.70 11.80 10.13
N ARG A 342 -10.85 11.61 9.50
CA ARG A 342 -10.93 11.12 8.11
C ARG A 342 -10.29 12.08 7.13
N ASP A 343 -10.53 13.39 7.26
CA ASP A 343 -9.94 14.40 6.39
C ASP A 343 -8.41 14.42 6.53
N THR A 344 -7.92 14.31 7.77
CA THR A 344 -6.47 14.23 8.05
C THR A 344 -5.84 12.97 7.45
N GLU A 345 -6.51 11.81 7.57
CA GLU A 345 -6.06 10.55 6.98
C GLU A 345 -6.06 10.60 5.45
N LEU A 346 -7.11 11.16 4.84
CA LEU A 346 -7.22 11.35 3.39
C LEU A 346 -6.09 12.25 2.87
N LYS A 347 -5.86 13.40 3.53
CA LYS A 347 -4.77 14.31 3.19
C LYS A 347 -3.40 13.64 3.27
N ARG A 348 -3.13 12.92 4.37
CA ARG A 348 -1.88 12.14 4.52
C ARG A 348 -1.71 11.11 3.40
N PHE A 349 -2.79 10.43 3.04
CA PHE A 349 -2.80 9.46 1.95
C PHE A 349 -2.49 10.10 0.60
N CYS A 350 -3.17 11.19 0.25
CA CYS A 350 -2.97 11.93 -1.00
C CYS A 350 -1.53 12.48 -1.11
N LEU A 351 -0.99 13.03 -0.03
CA LEU A 351 0.40 13.50 0.02
C LEU A 351 1.40 12.35 -0.13
N SER A 352 1.19 11.21 0.54
CA SER A 352 2.06 10.04 0.37
C SER A 352 1.96 9.40 -1.01
N PHE A 353 0.76 9.39 -1.60
CA PHE A 353 0.57 8.99 -2.99
C PHE A 353 1.41 9.87 -3.92
N MET A 354 1.32 11.19 -3.77
CA MET A 354 2.10 12.14 -4.58
C MET A 354 3.60 11.96 -4.39
N THR A 355 4.09 11.99 -3.16
CA THR A 355 5.54 11.94 -2.89
C THR A 355 6.15 10.65 -3.41
N ALA A 356 5.49 9.50 -3.23
CA ALA A 356 5.96 8.22 -3.73
C ALA A 356 6.03 8.17 -5.27
N HIS A 357 5.00 8.65 -5.97
CA HIS A 357 4.94 8.55 -7.43
C HIS A 357 5.79 9.62 -8.13
N VAL A 358 5.82 10.85 -7.61
CA VAL A 358 6.69 11.91 -8.15
C VAL A 358 8.15 11.54 -7.97
N ALA A 359 8.55 11.07 -6.78
CA ALA A 359 9.91 10.58 -6.54
C ALA A 359 10.24 9.38 -7.43
N ASP A 360 9.29 8.46 -7.63
CA ASP A 360 9.49 7.34 -8.54
C ASP A 360 9.71 7.83 -9.97
N ILE A 361 8.90 8.73 -10.53
CA ILE A 361 9.06 9.23 -11.90
C ILE A 361 10.38 9.98 -12.09
N CYS A 362 10.77 10.77 -11.09
CA CYS A 362 11.97 11.58 -11.13
C CYS A 362 13.27 10.75 -11.11
N LEU A 363 13.21 9.50 -10.63
CA LEU A 363 14.34 8.59 -10.60
C LEU A 363 14.82 8.24 -12.04
N PRO A 364 16.10 8.49 -12.38
CA PRO A 364 16.59 8.39 -13.76
C PRO A 364 16.78 6.94 -14.23
N SER A 365 17.08 6.02 -13.32
CA SER A 365 17.39 4.62 -13.62
C SER A 365 16.99 3.70 -12.46
N ILE A 366 16.86 2.39 -12.74
CA ILE A 366 16.56 1.38 -11.70
C ILE A 366 17.68 1.25 -10.67
N ILE A 367 18.94 1.36 -11.12
CA ILE A 367 20.06 1.54 -10.22
C ILE A 367 20.69 2.90 -10.48
N PRO A 368 20.79 3.74 -9.46
CA PRO A 368 21.58 4.93 -9.53
C PRO A 368 23.07 4.62 -9.76
N THR A 369 23.76 5.41 -10.57
CA THR A 369 25.22 5.51 -10.44
C THR A 369 25.56 5.87 -8.98
N PRO A 370 26.74 5.54 -8.44
CA PRO A 370 27.09 5.81 -7.04
C PRO A 370 26.58 7.14 -6.44
N PRO A 371 26.65 8.30 -7.14
CA PRO A 371 26.11 9.58 -6.62
C PRO A 371 24.58 9.65 -6.42
N HIS A 372 23.79 8.74 -6.99
CA HIS A 372 22.33 8.76 -6.90
C HIS A 372 21.78 7.65 -5.96
N THR A 373 22.66 6.89 -5.29
CA THR A 373 22.26 5.76 -4.41
C THR A 373 21.34 6.20 -3.28
N ASP A 374 21.65 7.35 -2.69
CA ASP A 374 20.84 7.93 -1.62
C ASP A 374 19.43 8.30 -2.12
N LEU A 375 19.30 8.78 -3.36
CA LEU A 375 18.01 9.11 -3.96
C LEU A 375 17.13 7.86 -4.15
N LEU A 376 17.71 6.71 -4.48
CA LEU A 376 16.95 5.46 -4.54
C LEU A 376 16.41 5.08 -3.15
N PHE A 377 17.21 5.23 -2.10
CA PHE A 377 16.76 4.92 -0.74
C PHE A 377 15.66 5.87 -0.26
N ILE A 378 15.77 7.17 -0.57
CA ILE A 378 14.70 8.15 -0.31
C ILE A 378 13.42 7.74 -1.05
N ARG A 379 13.50 7.45 -2.35
CA ARG A 379 12.36 6.98 -3.14
C ARG A 379 11.74 5.71 -2.54
N ASN A 380 12.55 4.73 -2.14
CA ASN A 380 12.06 3.50 -1.52
C ASN A 380 11.40 3.76 -0.16
N HIS A 381 11.92 4.70 0.64
CA HIS A 381 11.30 5.13 1.88
C HIS A 381 9.91 5.74 1.63
N LEU A 382 9.78 6.62 0.63
CA LEU A 382 8.50 7.22 0.25
C LEU A 382 7.48 6.19 -0.24
N VAL A 383 7.91 5.25 -1.09
CA VAL A 383 7.07 4.13 -1.54
C VAL A 383 6.63 3.26 -0.36
N ASP A 384 7.55 2.95 0.57
CA ASP A 384 7.22 2.18 1.78
C ASP A 384 6.21 2.91 2.66
N ALA A 385 6.39 4.21 2.87
CA ALA A 385 5.48 5.04 3.64
C ALA A 385 4.07 5.06 3.03
N TYR A 386 3.96 5.18 1.70
CA TYR A 386 2.69 5.08 0.98
C TYR A 386 2.04 3.69 1.12
N VAL A 387 2.81 2.63 0.85
CA VAL A 387 2.32 1.24 0.93
C VAL A 387 1.82 0.88 2.32
N SER A 388 2.50 1.35 3.36
CA SER A 388 2.15 1.06 4.76
C SER A 388 0.72 1.51 5.14
N GLN A 389 0.15 2.49 4.43
CA GLN A 389 -1.19 3.02 4.73
C GLN A 389 -2.33 2.11 4.27
N PHE A 390 -2.11 1.28 3.24
CA PHE A 390 -3.17 0.47 2.63
C PHE A 390 -2.85 -1.03 2.55
N ILE A 391 -1.62 -1.47 2.80
CA ILE A 391 -1.25 -2.90 2.66
C ILE A 391 -2.02 -3.83 3.60
N GLY A 392 -2.53 -3.30 4.72
CA GLY A 392 -3.43 -4.00 5.62
C GLY A 392 -4.85 -4.21 5.07
N HIS A 393 -5.18 -3.69 3.89
CA HIS A 393 -6.50 -3.81 3.28
C HIS A 393 -6.65 -5.10 2.45
N SER A 394 -7.75 -5.82 2.63
CA SER A 394 -7.98 -7.16 2.05
C SER A 394 -7.93 -7.22 0.52
N SER A 395 -8.26 -6.12 -0.16
CA SER A 395 -8.24 -6.05 -1.64
C SER A 395 -6.99 -5.39 -2.22
N LEU A 396 -6.09 -4.86 -1.40
CA LEU A 396 -4.93 -4.07 -1.84
C LEU A 396 -3.58 -4.58 -1.32
N TRP A 397 -3.56 -5.58 -0.42
CA TRP A 397 -2.31 -6.18 0.04
C TRP A 397 -1.41 -6.64 -1.11
N ALA A 398 -1.99 -7.22 -2.18
CA ALA A 398 -1.25 -7.66 -3.35
C ALA A 398 -0.63 -6.48 -4.12
N THR A 399 -1.37 -5.37 -4.22
CA THR A 399 -0.85 -4.12 -4.78
C THR A 399 0.30 -3.58 -3.94
N GLY A 400 0.18 -3.56 -2.62
CA GLY A 400 1.26 -3.11 -1.73
C GLY A 400 2.52 -3.98 -1.82
N LEU A 401 2.36 -5.31 -1.87
CA LEU A 401 3.47 -6.23 -2.11
C LEU A 401 4.08 -6.06 -3.51
N THR A 402 3.29 -5.62 -4.49
CA THR A 402 3.79 -5.35 -5.84
C THR A 402 4.75 -4.17 -5.84
N TYR A 403 4.39 -3.05 -5.19
CA TYR A 403 5.31 -1.91 -5.05
C TYR A 403 6.65 -2.32 -4.42
N THR A 404 6.60 -3.10 -3.35
CA THR A 404 7.82 -3.55 -2.66
C THR A 404 8.62 -4.58 -3.47
N ALA A 405 7.96 -5.51 -4.17
CA ALA A 405 8.64 -6.52 -4.99
C ALA A 405 9.36 -5.94 -6.22
N PHE A 406 8.82 -4.86 -6.80
CA PHE A 406 9.38 -4.16 -7.95
C PHE A 406 10.30 -3.00 -7.55
N SER A 407 10.50 -2.73 -6.26
CA SER A 407 11.42 -1.70 -5.78
C SER A 407 12.83 -2.28 -5.59
N PRO A 408 13.83 -1.84 -6.38
CA PRO A 408 15.19 -2.36 -6.27
C PRO A 408 15.80 -1.95 -4.94
N LEU A 409 16.58 -2.85 -4.32
CA LEU A 409 17.25 -2.60 -3.03
C LEU A 409 16.31 -2.23 -1.87
N GLN A 410 15.04 -2.67 -1.92
CA GLN A 410 14.10 -2.52 -0.79
C GLN A 410 14.62 -3.24 0.46
N ASP A 411 14.33 -2.70 1.64
CA ASP A 411 14.67 -3.35 2.92
C ASP A 411 13.97 -4.71 3.05
N PRO A 412 14.71 -5.84 3.11
CA PRO A 412 14.13 -7.17 3.29
C PRO A 412 13.24 -7.29 4.53
N ARG A 413 13.56 -6.55 5.60
CA ARG A 413 12.80 -6.60 6.86
C ARG A 413 11.40 -6.01 6.71
N ARG A 414 11.24 -4.98 5.86
CA ARG A 414 9.93 -4.38 5.55
C ARG A 414 9.04 -5.37 4.82
N MET A 415 9.58 -6.02 3.78
CA MET A 415 8.87 -7.08 3.05
C MET A 415 8.42 -8.21 3.98
N GLN A 416 9.33 -8.68 4.85
CA GLN A 416 9.01 -9.69 5.84
C GLN A 416 7.88 -9.22 6.76
N GLY A 417 7.99 -8.03 7.35
CA GLY A 417 6.99 -7.46 8.26
C GLY A 417 5.60 -7.37 7.62
N TYR A 418 5.51 -6.88 6.37
CA TYR A 418 4.24 -6.80 5.66
C TYR A 418 3.58 -8.16 5.48
N ILE A 419 4.34 -9.17 5.07
CA ILE A 419 3.81 -10.52 4.89
C ILE A 419 3.38 -11.12 6.23
N THR A 420 4.23 -11.04 7.26
CA THR A 420 3.99 -11.70 8.55
C THR A 420 2.93 -11.02 9.40
N GLU A 421 2.79 -9.69 9.33
CA GLU A 421 1.90 -8.92 10.20
C GLU A 421 0.59 -8.50 9.54
N GLN A 422 0.61 -8.19 8.23
CA GLN A 422 -0.54 -7.62 7.53
C GLN A 422 -1.22 -8.67 6.63
N VAL A 423 -0.46 -9.32 5.75
CA VAL A 423 -1.00 -10.28 4.78
C VAL A 423 -1.48 -11.56 5.47
N SER A 424 -0.71 -12.06 6.45
CA SER A 424 -1.06 -13.26 7.23
C SER A 424 -2.45 -13.17 7.88
N MET A 425 -2.85 -11.98 8.33
CA MET A 425 -4.16 -11.75 8.94
C MET A 425 -5.31 -12.07 7.99
N TRP A 426 -5.13 -11.83 6.70
CA TRP A 426 -6.16 -12.11 5.68
C TRP A 426 -6.07 -13.54 5.17
N CYS A 427 -4.87 -14.08 4.95
CA CYS A 427 -4.68 -15.47 4.54
C CYS A 427 -5.27 -16.47 5.54
N THR A 428 -5.25 -16.14 6.84
CA THR A 428 -5.85 -16.97 7.89
C THR A 428 -7.38 -16.89 7.94
N LYS A 429 -7.97 -15.81 7.44
CA LYS A 429 -9.43 -15.60 7.40
C LYS A 429 -10.06 -16.10 6.11
N ASP A 430 -9.35 -16.04 4.99
CA ASP A 430 -9.87 -16.34 3.65
C ASP A 430 -8.90 -17.22 2.84
N VAL A 431 -9.37 -18.41 2.48
CA VAL A 431 -8.63 -19.40 1.67
C VAL A 431 -8.34 -18.87 0.27
N THR A 432 -9.21 -18.03 -0.30
CA THR A 432 -8.98 -17.43 -1.62
C THR A 432 -7.78 -16.48 -1.60
N VAL A 433 -7.64 -15.70 -0.52
CA VAL A 433 -6.49 -14.81 -0.30
C VAL A 433 -5.22 -15.61 -0.10
N SER A 434 -5.26 -16.72 0.66
CA SER A 434 -4.12 -17.64 0.79
C SER A 434 -3.65 -18.16 -0.58
N LYS A 435 -4.57 -18.60 -1.44
CA LYS A 435 -4.24 -19.09 -2.79
C LYS A 435 -3.68 -18.00 -3.69
N GLN A 436 -4.24 -16.79 -3.63
CA GLN A 436 -3.74 -15.63 -4.36
C GLN A 436 -2.31 -15.27 -3.90
N TYR A 437 -2.03 -15.31 -2.60
CA TYR A 437 -0.70 -15.07 -2.06
C TYR A 437 0.31 -16.12 -2.56
N HIS A 438 -0.04 -17.41 -2.55
CA HIS A 438 0.84 -18.45 -3.08
C HIS A 438 1.19 -18.25 -4.56
N GLN A 439 0.20 -17.84 -5.38
CA GLN A 439 0.44 -17.50 -6.77
C GLN A 439 1.32 -16.24 -6.90
N PHE A 440 1.08 -15.22 -6.07
CA PHE A 440 1.88 -14.01 -6.03
C PHE A 440 3.34 -14.32 -5.69
N TYR A 441 3.58 -15.11 -4.64
CA TYR A 441 4.90 -15.53 -4.19
C TYR A 441 5.68 -16.19 -5.32
N ARG A 442 5.12 -17.23 -5.95
CA ARG A 442 5.78 -17.97 -7.06
C ARG A 442 6.09 -17.09 -8.27
N ASN A 443 5.23 -16.11 -8.55
CA ASN A 443 5.38 -15.26 -9.73
C ASN A 443 6.32 -14.06 -9.52
N HIS A 444 6.45 -13.55 -8.29
CA HIS A 444 7.10 -12.25 -8.03
C HIS A 444 8.16 -12.25 -6.92
N LEU A 445 8.09 -13.16 -5.94
CA LEU A 445 8.94 -13.13 -4.75
C LEU A 445 9.91 -14.32 -4.66
N GLU A 446 9.52 -15.47 -5.21
CA GLU A 446 10.36 -16.67 -5.20
C GLU A 446 11.71 -16.36 -5.91
N PRO A 447 12.86 -16.83 -5.37
CA PRO A 447 14.17 -16.53 -5.94
C PRO A 447 14.30 -16.90 -7.43
N GLY A 448 13.60 -17.97 -7.85
CA GLY A 448 13.54 -18.45 -9.23
C GLY A 448 12.46 -17.81 -10.10
N SER A 449 11.64 -16.91 -9.54
CA SER A 449 10.54 -16.27 -10.28
C SER A 449 11.07 -15.46 -11.48
N PRO A 450 10.30 -15.31 -12.57
CA PRO A 450 10.73 -14.53 -13.73
C PRO A 450 11.14 -13.11 -13.37
N LEU A 451 10.35 -12.44 -12.53
CA LEU A 451 10.63 -11.08 -12.07
C LEU A 451 11.95 -11.00 -11.29
N GLN A 452 12.13 -11.85 -10.29
CA GLN A 452 13.34 -11.81 -9.45
C GLN A 452 14.59 -12.15 -10.27
N ARG A 453 14.49 -13.09 -11.21
CA ARG A 453 15.60 -13.40 -12.13
C ARG A 453 15.99 -12.19 -12.98
N GLU A 454 15.01 -11.53 -13.60
CA GLU A 454 15.22 -10.37 -14.47
C GLU A 454 15.78 -9.18 -13.68
N LEU A 455 15.20 -8.89 -12.51
CA LEU A 455 15.67 -7.84 -11.62
C LEU A 455 17.11 -8.11 -11.19
N ARG A 456 17.44 -9.32 -10.69
CA ARG A 456 18.80 -9.66 -10.24
C ARG A 456 19.82 -9.65 -11.37
N GLN A 457 19.43 -10.11 -12.56
CA GLN A 457 20.29 -10.05 -13.73
C GLN A 457 20.63 -8.60 -14.08
N THR A 458 19.62 -7.73 -14.09
CA THR A 458 19.78 -6.29 -14.29
C THR A 458 20.66 -5.67 -13.19
N LEU A 459 20.41 -6.00 -11.92
CA LEU A 459 21.21 -5.51 -10.79
C LEU A 459 22.68 -5.90 -10.92
N ARG A 460 22.96 -7.17 -11.27
CA ARG A 460 24.33 -7.68 -11.42
C ARG A 460 25.05 -7.08 -12.63
N ALA A 461 24.32 -6.85 -13.73
CA ALA A 461 24.87 -6.25 -14.93
C ALA A 461 25.25 -4.78 -14.73
N ILE A 462 24.48 -4.03 -13.93
CA ILE A 462 24.78 -2.62 -13.63
C ILE A 462 25.90 -2.47 -12.60
N CYS A 463 25.99 -3.35 -11.60
CA CYS A 463 27.03 -3.27 -10.57
C CYS A 463 28.39 -3.89 -10.98
N ASP A 464 28.69 -3.96 -12.29
CA ASP A 464 29.93 -4.52 -12.87
C ASP A 464 30.37 -5.88 -12.29
N GLY A 465 29.40 -6.76 -11.97
CA GLY A 465 29.66 -8.13 -11.50
C GLY A 465 30.29 -8.26 -10.10
N ALA A 466 29.70 -9.14 -9.28
CA ALA A 466 30.22 -9.58 -7.97
C ALA A 466 30.44 -8.49 -6.90
N SER A 467 29.59 -7.45 -6.86
CA SER A 467 29.48 -6.60 -5.67
C SER A 467 29.05 -7.46 -4.46
N LYS A 468 29.95 -7.60 -3.48
CA LYS A 468 29.67 -8.37 -2.25
C LYS A 468 28.45 -7.83 -1.51
N THR A 469 28.25 -6.51 -1.51
CA THR A 469 27.11 -5.86 -0.88
C THR A 469 25.80 -6.21 -1.58
N LEU A 470 25.80 -6.25 -2.92
CA LEU A 470 24.63 -6.67 -3.69
C LEU A 470 24.27 -8.13 -3.40
N GLU A 471 25.24 -9.04 -3.41
CA GLU A 471 24.98 -10.45 -3.13
C GLU A 471 24.54 -10.68 -1.66
N GLN A 472 25.07 -9.91 -0.71
CA GLN A 472 24.59 -9.91 0.68
C GLN A 472 23.13 -9.46 0.75
N TRP A 473 22.76 -8.38 0.04
CA TRP A 473 21.38 -7.92 0.00
C TRP A 473 20.45 -8.96 -0.66
N ILE A 474 20.84 -9.55 -1.81
CA ILE A 474 20.06 -10.60 -2.48
C ILE A 474 19.83 -11.78 -1.53
N HIS A 475 20.89 -12.21 -0.82
CA HIS A 475 20.78 -13.30 0.15
C HIS A 475 19.84 -12.93 1.32
N SER A 476 19.99 -11.74 1.90
CA SER A 476 19.10 -11.26 2.97
C SER A 476 17.64 -11.13 2.51
N PHE A 477 17.41 -10.71 1.25
CA PHE A 477 16.08 -10.67 0.66
C PHE A 477 15.48 -12.07 0.54
N ASP A 478 16.25 -13.03 0.00
CA ASP A 478 15.81 -14.42 -0.13
C ASP A 478 15.47 -15.05 1.22
N GLU A 479 16.32 -14.85 2.23
CA GLU A 479 16.07 -15.34 3.59
C GLU A 479 14.82 -14.71 4.21
N ALA A 480 14.65 -13.40 4.09
CA ALA A 480 13.50 -12.69 4.64
C ALA A 480 12.19 -13.15 4.01
N VAL A 481 12.15 -13.30 2.68
CA VAL A 481 10.95 -13.77 1.96
C VAL A 481 10.67 -15.24 2.25
N GLN A 482 11.69 -16.10 2.29
CA GLN A 482 11.53 -17.53 2.64
C GLN A 482 11.00 -17.69 4.07
N TYR A 483 11.57 -16.94 5.02
CA TYR A 483 11.11 -16.93 6.41
C TYR A 483 9.66 -16.43 6.51
N ALA A 484 9.32 -15.33 5.84
CA ALA A 484 7.98 -14.77 5.87
C ALA A 484 6.93 -15.74 5.29
N ASN A 485 7.26 -16.39 4.17
CA ASN A 485 6.41 -17.42 3.57
C ASN A 485 6.28 -18.65 4.49
N PHE A 486 7.36 -19.08 5.16
CA PHE A 486 7.31 -20.11 6.18
C PHE A 486 6.36 -19.76 7.32
N PHE A 487 6.52 -18.57 7.90
CA PHE A 487 5.67 -18.10 8.97
C PHE A 487 4.20 -18.01 8.58
N LEU A 488 3.90 -17.45 7.40
CA LEU A 488 2.53 -17.31 6.91
C LEU A 488 1.86 -18.67 6.72
N ASN A 489 2.57 -19.62 6.11
CA ASN A 489 2.03 -20.96 5.87
C ASN A 489 1.79 -21.71 7.18
N GLU A 490 2.69 -21.62 8.17
CA GLU A 490 2.43 -22.14 9.52
C GLU A 490 1.20 -21.49 10.16
N ALA A 491 1.07 -20.16 10.03
CA ALA A 491 -0.07 -19.40 10.58
C ALA A 491 -1.41 -19.80 9.94
N VAL A 492 -1.42 -20.31 8.69
CA VAL A 492 -2.62 -20.83 8.03
C VAL A 492 -2.85 -22.32 8.37
N ILE A 493 -1.81 -23.15 8.27
CA ILE A 493 -1.91 -24.61 8.44
C ILE A 493 -2.29 -24.97 9.87
N HIS A 494 -1.69 -24.34 10.89
CA HIS A 494 -1.89 -24.71 12.28
C HIS A 494 -3.33 -24.46 12.78
N PRO A 495 -3.97 -23.30 12.51
CA PRO A 495 -5.39 -23.10 12.83
C PRO A 495 -6.33 -24.01 12.04
N LEU A 496 -6.06 -24.27 10.75
CA LEU A 496 -6.87 -25.23 9.96
C LEU A 496 -6.79 -26.63 10.58
N TRP A 497 -5.61 -27.05 11.02
CA TRP A 497 -5.42 -28.32 11.69
C TRP A 497 -6.20 -28.40 13.01
N ASN A 498 -6.07 -27.38 13.85
CA ASN A 498 -6.70 -27.33 15.18
C ASN A 498 -8.22 -27.17 15.14
N SER A 499 -8.76 -26.61 14.04
CA SER A 499 -10.22 -26.50 13.83
C SER A 499 -10.86 -27.76 13.24
N GLY A 500 -10.09 -28.84 13.02
CA GLY A 500 -10.59 -30.11 12.47
C GLY A 500 -10.64 -30.18 10.94
N ARG A 501 -10.20 -29.12 10.24
CA ARG A 501 -10.13 -29.03 8.76
C ARG A 501 -8.85 -29.69 8.25
N HIS A 502 -8.62 -30.95 8.63
CA HIS A 502 -7.36 -31.68 8.40
C HIS A 502 -7.00 -31.85 6.92
N ALA A 503 -7.98 -32.10 6.06
CA ALA A 503 -7.77 -32.24 4.61
C ALA A 503 -7.25 -30.95 3.98
N GLU A 504 -7.80 -29.80 4.38
CA GLU A 504 -7.39 -28.48 3.88
C GLU A 504 -6.01 -28.09 4.43
N ALA A 505 -5.77 -28.31 5.73
CA ALA A 505 -4.45 -28.09 6.33
C ALA A 505 -3.35 -28.91 5.63
N LEU A 506 -3.67 -30.16 5.26
CA LEU A 506 -2.76 -31.05 4.55
C LEU A 506 -2.56 -30.60 3.09
N TRP A 507 -3.61 -30.16 2.40
CA TRP A 507 -3.50 -29.58 1.06
C TRP A 507 -2.57 -28.36 1.06
N GLU A 508 -2.78 -27.41 1.96
CA GLU A 508 -1.95 -26.21 2.08
C GLU A 508 -0.51 -26.58 2.45
N ALA A 509 -0.29 -27.53 3.37
CA ALA A 509 1.05 -28.02 3.73
C ALA A 509 1.81 -28.65 2.55
N VAL A 510 1.12 -29.41 1.70
CA VAL A 510 1.71 -30.00 0.50
C VAL A 510 2.01 -28.92 -0.55
N LEU A 511 1.09 -27.97 -0.75
CA LEU A 511 1.23 -26.88 -1.72
C LEU A 511 2.37 -25.91 -1.35
N ALA A 512 2.54 -25.64 -0.06
CA ALA A 512 3.61 -24.83 0.53
C ALA A 512 4.93 -25.59 0.68
N GLN A 513 4.96 -26.90 0.42
CA GLN A 513 6.07 -27.81 0.70
C GLN A 513 6.52 -27.83 2.19
N GLN A 514 5.62 -27.47 3.10
CA GLN A 514 5.87 -27.39 4.55
C GLN A 514 5.14 -28.51 5.28
N THR A 515 5.59 -29.74 5.03
CA THR A 515 4.89 -30.94 5.48
C THR A 515 5.22 -31.33 6.92
N GLY A 516 6.19 -30.67 7.57
CA GLY A 516 6.75 -31.11 8.86
C GLY A 516 5.73 -31.21 9.99
N LEU A 517 4.92 -30.15 10.17
CA LEU A 517 3.90 -30.09 11.21
C LEU A 517 2.80 -31.14 11.01
N VAL A 518 2.28 -31.24 9.79
CA VAL A 518 1.23 -32.21 9.44
C VAL A 518 1.74 -33.65 9.50
N GLN A 519 2.96 -33.91 9.01
CA GLN A 519 3.60 -35.21 9.11
C GLN A 519 3.76 -35.63 10.58
N ARG A 520 4.18 -34.71 11.45
CA ARG A 520 4.31 -34.98 12.88
C ARG A 520 2.96 -35.36 13.49
N HIS A 521 1.90 -34.59 13.24
CA HIS A 521 0.59 -34.86 13.82
C HIS A 521 -0.04 -36.15 13.28
N ILE A 522 0.07 -36.43 11.98
CA ILE A 522 -0.39 -37.70 11.39
C ILE A 522 0.41 -38.87 11.99
N GLY A 523 1.73 -38.73 12.10
CA GLY A 523 2.59 -39.72 12.73
C GLY A 523 2.23 -39.98 14.20
N GLU A 524 1.99 -38.92 14.98
CA GLU A 524 1.51 -39.01 16.36
C GLU A 524 0.15 -39.72 16.44
N CYS A 525 -0.80 -39.40 15.54
CA CYS A 525 -2.09 -40.07 15.49
C CYS A 525 -1.94 -41.57 15.17
N LEU A 526 -1.15 -41.92 14.15
CA LEU A 526 -0.90 -43.32 13.76
C LEU A 526 -0.15 -44.12 14.84
N ALA A 527 0.71 -43.46 15.63
CA ALA A 527 1.47 -44.10 16.70
C ALA A 527 0.63 -44.39 17.97
N ARG A 528 -0.56 -43.80 18.09
CA ARG A 528 -1.43 -43.99 19.26
C ARG A 528 -2.04 -45.40 19.32
N GLU A 529 -2.12 -45.95 20.53
CA GLU A 529 -2.72 -47.28 20.78
C GLU A 529 -4.25 -47.28 20.59
N ASP A 530 -4.88 -46.12 20.75
CA ASP A 530 -6.33 -45.90 20.65
C ASP A 530 -6.76 -45.34 19.29
N VAL A 531 -5.87 -45.33 18.28
CA VAL A 531 -6.07 -44.66 16.99
C VAL A 531 -7.37 -45.05 16.24
N LEU A 532 -7.83 -46.30 16.38
CA LEU A 532 -9.07 -46.79 15.75
C LEU A 532 -10.32 -46.65 16.64
N VAL A 533 -10.17 -46.21 17.89
CA VAL A 533 -11.24 -46.24 18.91
C VAL A 533 -11.50 -44.86 19.49
N ALA A 534 -10.47 -44.05 19.67
CA ALA A 534 -10.60 -42.70 20.15
C ALA A 534 -11.06 -41.77 19.01
N ARG A 535 -12.13 -41.02 19.30
CA ARG A 535 -12.81 -40.16 18.32
C ARG A 535 -11.88 -39.15 17.65
N ALA A 536 -10.95 -38.56 18.39
CA ALA A 536 -10.04 -37.54 17.87
C ALA A 536 -9.04 -38.07 16.81
N PRO A 537 -8.20 -39.09 17.08
CA PRO A 537 -7.30 -39.63 16.07
C PRO A 537 -8.04 -40.33 14.92
N GLN A 538 -9.20 -40.94 15.18
CA GLN A 538 -10.04 -41.54 14.15
C GLN A 538 -10.52 -40.48 13.14
N LEU A 539 -11.01 -39.34 13.61
CA LEU A 539 -11.51 -38.24 12.78
C LEU A 539 -10.40 -37.62 11.90
N VAL A 540 -9.18 -37.52 12.41
CA VAL A 540 -8.00 -37.11 11.63
C VAL A 540 -7.73 -38.10 10.49
N ILE A 541 -7.71 -39.40 10.78
CA ILE A 541 -7.44 -40.44 9.79
C ILE A 541 -8.53 -40.49 8.73
N THR A 542 -9.79 -40.41 9.13
CA THR A 542 -10.96 -40.34 8.24
C THR A 542 -10.85 -39.15 7.29
N HIS A 543 -10.73 -37.93 7.81
CA HIS A 543 -10.65 -36.73 6.96
C HIS A 543 -9.44 -36.74 6.02
N VAL A 544 -8.25 -37.16 6.50
CA VAL A 544 -7.03 -37.20 5.68
C VAL A 544 -7.11 -38.32 4.63
N GLY A 545 -7.56 -39.51 5.02
CA GLY A 545 -7.63 -40.64 4.12
C GLY A 545 -8.70 -40.48 3.04
N GLU A 546 -9.89 -39.99 3.39
CA GLU A 546 -10.93 -39.62 2.41
C GLU A 546 -10.40 -38.58 1.41
N ALA A 547 -9.64 -37.58 1.88
CA ALA A 547 -9.07 -36.57 0.99
C ALA A 547 -8.01 -37.15 0.03
N VAL A 548 -7.24 -38.15 0.45
CA VAL A 548 -6.31 -38.87 -0.43
C VAL A 548 -7.08 -39.74 -1.43
N GLN A 549 -8.09 -40.51 -0.98
CA GLN A 549 -8.92 -41.37 -1.83
C GLN A 549 -9.67 -40.60 -2.91
N ASN A 550 -10.22 -39.43 -2.54
CA ASN A 550 -10.95 -38.54 -3.45
C ASN A 550 -10.03 -37.75 -4.40
N GLY A 551 -8.71 -37.99 -4.35
CA GLY A 551 -7.73 -37.33 -5.21
C GLY A 551 -7.54 -35.84 -4.89
N LEU A 552 -8.06 -35.36 -3.76
CA LEU A 552 -7.83 -33.99 -3.31
C LEU A 552 -6.35 -33.79 -2.99
N ILE A 553 -5.63 -34.80 -2.49
CA ILE A 553 -4.19 -34.70 -2.21
C ILE A 553 -3.41 -35.59 -3.19
N PRO A 554 -2.71 -35.02 -4.18
CA PRO A 554 -1.91 -35.79 -5.13
C PRO A 554 -0.66 -36.35 -4.45
N LEU A 555 -0.66 -37.67 -4.20
CA LEU A 555 0.46 -38.38 -3.57
C LEU A 555 1.79 -38.24 -4.33
N ASP A 556 1.72 -38.06 -5.66
CA ASP A 556 2.89 -37.89 -6.54
C ASP A 556 3.54 -36.52 -6.41
N ARG A 557 2.82 -35.52 -5.85
CA ARG A 557 3.34 -34.17 -5.61
C ARG A 557 3.74 -33.95 -4.15
N CYS A 558 3.68 -34.98 -3.31
CA CYS A 558 4.12 -34.89 -1.93
C CYS A 558 5.66 -34.78 -1.88
N PRO A 559 6.23 -33.67 -1.39
CA PRO A 559 7.68 -33.45 -1.41
C PRO A 559 8.45 -34.37 -0.44
N ASN A 560 7.73 -35.09 0.44
CA ASN A 560 8.28 -35.92 1.48
C ASN A 560 7.78 -37.36 1.35
N GLY A 561 8.71 -38.30 1.12
CA GLY A 561 8.39 -39.73 0.96
C GLY A 561 7.80 -40.39 2.22
N ASN A 562 8.18 -39.92 3.41
CA ASN A 562 7.62 -40.41 4.66
C ASN A 562 6.17 -39.97 4.82
N LEU A 563 5.87 -38.70 4.53
CA LEU A 563 4.48 -38.23 4.51
C LEU A 563 3.66 -39.00 3.46
N SER A 564 4.17 -39.18 2.23
CA SER A 564 3.48 -39.94 1.19
C SER A 564 3.10 -41.36 1.66
N THR A 565 3.99 -42.02 2.42
CA THR A 565 3.73 -43.34 3.02
C THR A 565 2.64 -43.27 4.10
N MET A 566 2.68 -42.27 4.99
CA MET A 566 1.65 -42.04 6.00
C MET A 566 0.28 -41.70 5.39
N LEU A 567 0.24 -40.97 4.28
CA LEU A 567 -0.98 -40.63 3.54
C LEU A 567 -1.61 -41.84 2.87
N ARG A 568 -0.80 -42.70 2.25
CA ARG A 568 -1.29 -43.99 1.71
C ARG A 568 -1.80 -44.90 2.83
N LEU A 569 -1.14 -44.89 3.99
CA LEU A 569 -1.56 -45.68 5.14
C LEU A 569 -2.88 -45.17 5.74
N THR A 570 -3.03 -43.86 5.90
CA THR A 570 -4.29 -43.25 6.37
C THR A 570 -5.43 -43.51 5.38
N SER A 571 -5.20 -43.34 4.07
CA SER A 571 -6.14 -43.74 3.01
C SER A 571 -6.59 -45.20 3.14
N ALA A 572 -5.66 -46.12 3.41
CA ALA A 572 -6.01 -47.54 3.56
C ALA A 572 -6.75 -47.82 4.88
N LEU A 573 -6.52 -47.03 5.94
CA LEU A 573 -7.22 -47.17 7.22
C LEU A 573 -8.66 -46.64 7.17
N VAL A 574 -8.97 -45.66 6.30
CA VAL A 574 -10.34 -45.17 6.09
C VAL A 574 -11.25 -46.27 5.56
N ASP A 575 -10.79 -47.07 4.61
CA ASP A 575 -11.51 -48.26 4.10
C ASP A 575 -11.88 -49.24 5.22
N VAL A 576 -11.09 -49.27 6.29
CA VAL A 576 -11.31 -50.12 7.47
C VAL A 576 -12.30 -49.48 8.46
N LEU A 577 -12.36 -48.14 8.51
CA LEU A 577 -13.16 -47.36 9.47
C LEU A 577 -14.60 -47.05 9.01
N GLU A 578 -14.88 -46.94 7.71
CA GLU A 578 -16.22 -46.64 7.15
C GLU A 578 -17.24 -47.79 7.26
N GLN A 579 -16.94 -48.84 8.03
CA GLN A 579 -17.83 -50.00 8.20
C GLN A 579 -18.85 -49.74 9.33
N PRO A 580 -20.18 -49.86 9.09
CA PRO A 580 -21.18 -49.53 10.11
C PRO A 580 -21.26 -50.57 11.24
N VAL A 581 -21.40 -50.09 12.48
CA VAL A 581 -21.74 -50.89 13.67
C VAL A 581 -23.24 -50.72 13.94
N ALA A 582 -24.04 -51.79 13.89
CA ALA A 582 -25.46 -51.75 14.22
C ALA A 582 -25.78 -52.57 15.50
N ALA A 583 -26.40 -51.89 16.47
CA ALA A 583 -27.10 -52.41 17.66
C ALA A 583 -28.45 -53.04 17.23
N GLU A 584 -29.22 -53.88 17.96
CA GLU A 584 -29.30 -54.32 19.36
C GLU A 584 -30.43 -55.41 19.46
N SER A 585 -30.41 -56.35 20.43
CA SER A 585 -31.54 -56.63 21.35
C SER A 585 -31.33 -57.87 22.27
N GLU A 586 -31.29 -57.57 23.58
CA GLU A 586 -31.10 -58.28 24.87
C GLU A 586 -32.15 -59.39 25.28
N PRO A 587 -32.15 -60.04 26.50
CA PRO A 587 -31.43 -59.75 27.78
C PRO A 587 -30.86 -60.91 28.65
N LEU A 588 -30.11 -60.50 29.71
CA LEU A 588 -29.89 -61.10 31.06
C LEU A 588 -28.79 -62.18 31.29
N LEU A 589 -27.58 -61.73 31.72
CA LEU A 589 -27.09 -61.71 33.13
C LEU A 589 -25.55 -61.87 33.25
N THR A 590 -24.94 -60.77 33.71
CA THR A 590 -23.69 -60.64 34.50
C THR A 590 -22.32 -60.98 33.90
N SER A 591 -21.47 -59.95 33.91
CA SER A 591 -19.99 -59.91 34.00
C SER A 591 -19.15 -59.86 32.70
N SER A 592 -18.72 -58.63 32.36
CA SER A 592 -17.37 -58.17 31.94
C SER A 592 -16.56 -58.89 30.82
N SER A 593 -17.06 -59.92 30.14
CA SER A 593 -16.24 -60.78 29.27
C SER A 593 -16.72 -60.90 27.81
N ALA A 594 -17.86 -60.31 27.44
CA ALA A 594 -18.64 -60.79 26.29
C ALA A 594 -18.65 -59.90 25.01
N MET A 595 -17.71 -58.96 24.81
CA MET A 595 -17.68 -58.13 23.58
C MET A 595 -16.77 -58.65 22.45
N ALA A 596 -16.42 -59.95 22.46
CA ALA A 596 -15.44 -60.53 21.53
C ALA A 596 -16.01 -61.52 20.50
N THR A 597 -17.32 -61.77 20.47
CA THR A 597 -17.89 -62.81 19.62
C THR A 597 -19.27 -62.41 19.15
N GLN A 598 -19.54 -62.63 17.86
CA GLN A 598 -20.81 -62.46 17.14
C GLN A 598 -20.94 -61.18 16.29
N LEU A 599 -20.14 -61.13 15.22
CA LEU A 599 -20.45 -60.42 13.98
C LEU A 599 -19.87 -61.27 12.83
N PRO A 600 -20.61 -62.21 12.22
CA PRO A 600 -20.45 -62.40 10.78
C PRO A 600 -21.67 -63.07 10.10
N THR A 601 -22.70 -62.32 9.68
CA THR A 601 -23.69 -62.92 8.74
C THR A 601 -24.37 -61.98 7.73
N ALA A 602 -24.12 -60.67 7.71
CA ALA A 602 -24.80 -59.74 6.79
C ALA A 602 -23.84 -58.94 5.88
N TYR A 603 -22.74 -59.57 5.45
CA TYR A 603 -21.58 -58.88 4.85
C TYR A 603 -21.55 -58.82 3.29
N ALA A 604 -22.63 -59.18 2.60
CA ALA A 604 -22.48 -59.69 1.22
C ALA A 604 -22.64 -58.72 0.03
N THR A 605 -22.88 -57.39 0.17
CA THR A 605 -23.52 -56.69 -0.99
C THR A 605 -22.97 -55.40 -1.60
N PHE A 606 -22.00 -54.66 -1.06
CA PHE A 606 -21.56 -53.42 -1.74
C PHE A 606 -20.05 -53.14 -1.61
N VAL A 607 -19.37 -52.86 -2.74
CA VAL A 607 -17.91 -52.65 -3.00
C VAL A 607 -17.11 -53.92 -3.35
N GLY A 608 -16.32 -53.88 -4.43
CA GLY A 608 -15.65 -55.06 -5.00
C GLY A 608 -14.39 -55.55 -4.23
N PRO A 609 -14.10 -56.86 -4.21
CA PRO A 609 -13.07 -57.50 -3.36
C PRO A 609 -11.61 -57.12 -3.70
N ARG A 610 -11.32 -56.70 -4.94
CA ARG A 610 -9.93 -56.39 -5.37
C ARG A 610 -9.36 -55.11 -4.74
N GLN A 611 -10.18 -54.08 -4.55
CA GLN A 611 -9.73 -52.85 -3.88
C GLN A 611 -9.46 -53.11 -2.38
N ARG A 612 -10.27 -53.98 -1.74
CA ARG A 612 -10.12 -54.36 -0.33
C ARG A 612 -8.81 -55.10 -0.04
N LEU A 613 -8.44 -56.03 -0.93
CA LEU A 613 -7.17 -56.76 -0.88
C LEU A 613 -5.96 -55.82 -1.02
N ALA A 614 -5.99 -54.88 -1.96
CA ALA A 614 -4.87 -53.96 -2.19
C ALA A 614 -4.59 -53.03 -0.99
N SER A 615 -5.64 -52.45 -0.36
CA SER A 615 -5.49 -51.59 0.83
C SER A 615 -4.91 -52.35 2.02
N THR A 616 -5.40 -53.58 2.23
CA THR A 616 -4.90 -54.46 3.29
C THR A 616 -3.44 -54.85 3.06
N GLU A 617 -3.08 -55.12 1.81
CA GLU A 617 -1.73 -55.56 1.42
C GLU A 617 -0.71 -54.47 1.70
N TYR A 618 -1.10 -53.23 1.37
CA TYR A 618 -0.33 -52.04 1.64
C TYR A 618 -0.11 -51.79 3.14
N ILE A 619 -1.16 -51.89 3.98
CA ILE A 619 -1.03 -51.75 5.45
C ILE A 619 -0.09 -52.81 6.03
N LEU A 620 -0.17 -54.04 5.52
CA LEU A 620 0.66 -55.15 5.98
C LEU A 620 2.13 -55.00 5.55
N GLN A 621 2.39 -54.46 4.36
CA GLN A 621 3.76 -54.23 3.85
C GLN A 621 4.43 -53.01 4.48
N HIS A 622 3.69 -51.91 4.62
CA HIS A 622 4.25 -50.58 4.92
C HIS A 622 3.81 -50.01 6.27
N GLY A 623 2.72 -50.50 6.88
CA GLY A 623 2.22 -50.06 8.19
C GLY A 623 2.99 -50.61 9.40
N LEU A 624 3.87 -51.59 9.19
CA LEU A 624 4.68 -52.23 10.23
C LEU A 624 5.59 -51.25 11.00
N ASP A 625 6.01 -50.16 10.37
CA ASP A 625 6.89 -49.14 10.97
C ASP A 625 6.16 -47.94 11.59
N ALA A 626 4.90 -47.70 11.20
CA ALA A 626 4.16 -46.49 11.58
C ALA A 626 3.00 -46.73 12.57
N LEU A 627 2.48 -47.95 12.68
CA LEU A 627 1.35 -48.30 13.55
C LEU A 627 1.79 -49.08 14.79
N HIS A 628 1.13 -48.82 15.93
CA HIS A 628 1.35 -49.61 17.13
C HIS A 628 0.94 -51.08 16.91
N THR A 629 1.71 -52.01 17.48
CA THR A 629 1.52 -53.47 17.44
C THR A 629 0.05 -53.91 17.63
N VAL A 630 -0.68 -53.29 18.56
CA VAL A 630 -2.09 -53.61 18.88
C VAL A 630 -3.03 -53.24 17.74
N THR A 631 -2.82 -52.08 17.13
CA THR A 631 -3.59 -51.59 15.98
C THR A 631 -3.37 -52.49 14.78
N LEU A 632 -2.10 -52.87 14.53
CA LEU A 632 -1.77 -53.77 13.43
C LEU A 632 -2.38 -55.16 13.63
N ILE A 633 -2.42 -55.69 14.87
CA ILE A 633 -3.12 -56.94 15.21
C ILE A 633 -4.63 -56.83 14.93
N ARG A 634 -5.27 -55.72 15.25
CA ARG A 634 -6.70 -55.50 14.98
C ARG A 634 -6.99 -55.43 13.49
N VAL A 635 -6.18 -54.71 12.73
CA VAL A 635 -6.30 -54.64 11.26
C VAL A 635 -6.08 -56.03 10.63
N ILE A 636 -5.05 -56.76 11.05
CA ILE A 636 -4.79 -58.13 10.60
C ILE A 636 -5.99 -59.03 10.92
N ARG A 637 -6.57 -58.93 12.12
CA ARG A 637 -7.72 -59.75 12.54
C ARG A 637 -8.98 -59.40 11.76
N GLY A 638 -9.26 -58.11 11.52
CA GLY A 638 -10.40 -57.66 10.71
C GLY A 638 -10.27 -58.08 9.24
N SER A 639 -9.06 -57.99 8.69
CA SER A 639 -8.74 -58.44 7.33
C SER A 639 -8.93 -59.95 7.17
N LEU A 640 -8.44 -60.71 8.14
CA LEU A 640 -8.62 -62.17 8.21
C LEU A 640 -10.09 -62.58 8.33
N GLN A 641 -10.91 -61.84 9.07
CA GLN A 641 -12.35 -62.08 9.19
C GLN A 641 -13.12 -61.69 7.91
N THR A 642 -12.66 -60.66 7.21
CA THR A 642 -13.24 -60.19 5.94
C THR A 642 -12.97 -61.20 4.82
N LEU A 643 -11.72 -61.65 4.69
CA LEU A 643 -11.31 -62.70 3.75
C LEU A 643 -12.07 -64.01 4.00
N GLU A 644 -12.30 -64.36 5.27
CA GLU A 644 -13.12 -65.53 5.64
C GLU A 644 -14.58 -65.41 5.20
N ARG A 645 -15.18 -64.22 5.29
CA ARG A 645 -16.58 -64.01 4.89
C ARG A 645 -16.76 -63.95 3.38
N GLU A 646 -15.79 -63.40 2.65
CA GLU A 646 -15.90 -63.21 1.19
C GLU A 646 -15.60 -64.48 0.39
N PHE A 647 -14.78 -65.39 0.91
CA PHE A 647 -14.27 -66.55 0.15
C PHE A 647 -14.52 -67.89 0.85
N HIS A 648 -15.78 -68.18 1.16
CA HIS A 648 -16.22 -69.49 1.68
C HIS A 648 -16.12 -70.67 0.67
N GLY A 649 -15.51 -70.48 -0.50
CA GLY A 649 -15.26 -71.55 -1.47
C GLY A 649 -14.18 -71.18 -2.49
N ASP A 650 -13.06 -71.91 -2.42
CA ASP A 650 -11.83 -71.89 -3.23
C ASP A 650 -10.99 -70.59 -3.25
N ALA A 651 -9.78 -70.69 -2.69
CA ALA A 651 -8.79 -69.62 -2.67
C ALA A 651 -8.18 -69.40 -4.06
N ASN A 652 -8.44 -68.23 -4.66
CA ASN A 652 -7.67 -67.72 -5.79
C ASN A 652 -6.20 -67.50 -5.35
N GLN A 653 -5.25 -67.63 -6.28
CA GLN A 653 -3.84 -67.27 -6.11
C GLN A 653 -3.64 -65.89 -5.44
N ASP A 654 -4.52 -64.92 -5.72
CA ASP A 654 -4.50 -63.60 -5.07
C ASP A 654 -4.74 -63.71 -3.54
N THR A 655 -5.67 -64.56 -3.10
CA THR A 655 -5.96 -64.84 -1.68
C THR A 655 -4.78 -65.50 -0.99
N VAL A 656 -4.13 -66.46 -1.65
CA VAL A 656 -2.95 -67.15 -1.13
C VAL A 656 -1.78 -66.19 -0.99
N ASN A 657 -1.52 -65.37 -2.01
CA ASN A 657 -0.47 -64.33 -1.97
C ASN A 657 -0.72 -63.34 -0.81
N HIS A 658 -1.98 -62.99 -0.60
CA HIS A 658 -2.36 -62.07 0.46
C HIS A 658 -2.25 -62.67 1.87
N LEU A 659 -2.67 -63.92 2.07
CA LEU A 659 -2.47 -64.65 3.32
C LEU A 659 -0.97 -64.84 3.63
N LEU A 660 -0.16 -65.16 2.61
CA LEU A 660 1.29 -65.23 2.74
C LEU A 660 1.88 -63.90 3.19
N LEU A 661 1.37 -62.78 2.67
CA LEU A 661 1.77 -61.47 3.13
C LEU A 661 1.33 -61.21 4.58
N VAL A 662 0.07 -61.49 4.94
CA VAL A 662 -0.42 -61.41 6.33
C VAL A 662 0.52 -62.19 7.25
N ASN A 663 0.92 -63.41 6.86
CA ASN A 663 1.84 -64.24 7.64
C ASN A 663 3.23 -63.64 7.73
N ALA A 664 3.78 -63.12 6.63
CA ALA A 664 5.07 -62.43 6.65
C ALA A 664 5.04 -61.21 7.59
N SER A 665 3.95 -60.44 7.59
CA SER A 665 3.78 -59.27 8.46
C SER A 665 3.55 -59.66 9.92
N VAL A 666 2.78 -60.72 10.20
CA VAL A 666 2.64 -61.29 11.54
C VAL A 666 3.96 -61.85 12.06
N ASN A 667 4.76 -62.48 11.21
CA ASN A 667 6.10 -62.95 11.56
C ASN A 667 7.03 -61.78 11.88
N LYS A 668 7.03 -60.71 11.07
CA LYS A 668 7.79 -59.48 11.35
C LYS A 668 7.36 -58.82 12.66
N LEU A 669 6.04 -58.71 12.92
CA LEU A 669 5.47 -58.24 14.19
C LEU A 669 5.93 -59.08 15.38
N CYS A 670 5.88 -60.41 15.28
CA CYS A 670 6.34 -61.31 16.33
C CYS A 670 7.83 -61.10 16.64
N CYS A 671 8.66 -60.88 15.61
CA CYS A 671 10.09 -60.58 15.78
C CYS A 671 10.32 -59.22 16.45
N ARG A 672 9.59 -58.17 16.02
CA ARG A 672 9.69 -56.82 16.58
C ARG A 672 9.18 -56.74 18.02
N ALA A 673 8.04 -57.38 18.29
CA ALA A 673 7.49 -57.51 19.63
C ALA A 673 8.51 -58.15 20.57
N LYS A 674 9.09 -59.30 20.20
CA LYS A 674 10.18 -59.95 20.96
C LYS A 674 11.36 -59.02 21.23
N ALA A 675 11.75 -58.19 20.25
CA ALA A 675 12.84 -57.21 20.42
C ALA A 675 12.47 -56.05 21.36
N THR A 676 11.21 -55.59 21.36
CA THR A 676 10.72 -54.54 22.29
C THR A 676 10.41 -55.07 23.70
N THR A 677 9.89 -56.29 23.85
CA THR A 677 9.68 -56.93 25.17
C THR A 677 11.00 -57.16 25.89
N ALA A 678 12.09 -57.41 25.15
CA ALA A 678 13.44 -57.46 25.69
C ALA A 678 13.96 -56.11 26.21
N ARG A 679 13.44 -54.96 25.72
CA ARG A 679 13.83 -53.61 26.15
C ARG A 679 12.94 -53.00 27.24
N LYS A 680 11.65 -53.35 27.31
CA LYS A 680 10.66 -52.79 28.26
C LYS A 680 10.28 -53.75 29.41
N HIS A 681 11.24 -54.52 29.94
CA HIS A 681 10.97 -55.49 31.00
C HIS A 681 10.48 -54.89 32.35
N HIS A 682 10.24 -53.58 32.43
CA HIS A 682 9.74 -52.90 33.64
C HIS A 682 8.28 -52.39 33.59
N GLU A 683 7.55 -52.49 32.48
CA GLU A 683 6.15 -52.02 32.44
C GLU A 683 5.20 -53.08 31.85
N GLY A 684 4.86 -54.08 32.67
CA GLY A 684 3.53 -54.71 32.81
C GLY A 684 2.72 -55.31 31.65
N GLN A 685 2.96 -55.02 30.37
CA GLN A 685 2.11 -55.51 29.26
C GLN A 685 2.91 -56.36 28.25
N SER A 686 2.71 -57.69 28.33
CA SER A 686 3.29 -58.69 27.42
C SER A 686 2.35 -58.97 26.24
N TRP A 687 2.64 -58.39 25.07
CA TRP A 687 1.88 -58.57 23.82
C TRP A 687 2.19 -59.89 23.08
N THR A 688 3.19 -60.62 23.55
CA THR A 688 3.73 -61.87 22.99
C THR A 688 2.71 -63.00 22.79
N PRO A 689 1.76 -63.26 23.72
CA PRO A 689 0.79 -64.35 23.58
C PRO A 689 -0.25 -64.09 22.48
N GLN A 690 -0.77 -62.87 22.37
CA GLN A 690 -1.78 -62.51 21.37
C GLN A 690 -1.20 -62.55 19.94
N LEU A 691 0.04 -62.10 19.75
CA LEU A 691 0.76 -62.20 18.49
C LEU A 691 1.10 -63.64 18.11
N SER A 692 1.48 -64.46 19.09
CA SER A 692 1.76 -65.88 18.85
C SER A 692 0.49 -66.63 18.46
N ALA A 693 -0.64 -66.32 19.09
CA ALA A 693 -1.95 -66.87 18.71
C ALA A 693 -2.36 -66.45 17.30
N LEU A 694 -2.19 -65.17 16.95
CA LEU A 694 -2.47 -64.65 15.61
C LEU A 694 -1.58 -65.31 14.55
N ARG A 695 -0.29 -65.50 14.85
CA ARG A 695 0.67 -66.20 13.99
C ARG A 695 0.25 -67.64 13.72
N VAL A 696 -0.13 -68.36 14.77
CA VAL A 696 -0.62 -69.74 14.64
C VAL A 696 -1.89 -69.77 13.80
N GLN A 697 -2.83 -68.86 14.05
CA GLN A 697 -4.10 -68.79 13.32
C GLN A 697 -3.90 -68.52 11.82
N VAL A 698 -3.01 -67.58 11.45
CA VAL A 698 -2.67 -67.29 10.05
C VAL A 698 -1.93 -68.44 9.39
N THR A 699 -0.96 -69.04 10.09
CA THR A 699 -0.19 -70.17 9.55
C THR A 699 -1.08 -71.38 9.31
N MET A 700 -2.04 -71.64 10.20
CA MET A 700 -3.01 -72.72 10.04
C MET A 700 -3.95 -72.48 8.85
N ARG A 701 -4.34 -71.24 8.56
CA ARG A 701 -5.20 -70.92 7.40
C ARG A 701 -4.47 -71.11 6.07
N ILE A 702 -3.22 -70.64 5.97
CA ILE A 702 -2.36 -70.88 4.79
C ILE A 702 -2.18 -72.38 4.54
N ALA A 703 -1.92 -73.14 5.61
CA ALA A 703 -1.75 -74.59 5.51
C ALA A 703 -3.04 -75.32 5.08
N ALA A 704 -4.22 -74.72 5.33
CA ALA A 704 -5.51 -75.27 4.95
C ALA A 704 -5.94 -74.93 3.52
N GLY A 705 -5.17 -74.12 2.77
CA GLY A 705 -5.54 -73.68 1.42
C GLY A 705 -6.81 -72.83 1.36
N ARG A 706 -7.17 -72.17 2.47
CA ARG A 706 -8.32 -71.27 2.60
C ARG A 706 -7.87 -69.87 2.99
#